data_AF-A0A8T4DU43-F1
#
_entry.id   AF-A0A8T4DU43-F1
#
_cell.length_a   1.000
_cell.length_b   1.000
_cell.length_c   1.000
_cell.angle_alpha   90.00
_cell.angle_beta   90.00
_cell.angle_gamma   90.00
#
_symmetry.space_group_name_H-M   'P 1'
#
loop_
_entity.id
_entity.type
_entity.pdbx_description
1 polymer ?
#
loop_
_entity_poly.entity_id
_entity_poly.type
_entity_poly.pdbx_seq_one_letter_code
_entity_poly.pdbx_strand_id
1 'polypeptide(L)'
;MKRLLWLGLLFLSASWLCFIPQFTKPDLFLGSFFIIVGIVCVIGGVGRTVPTPFELAYTYLLLPLIPALAFIPFPYNLGLIVLAIGLLLHVLFSKSKTMQAIPLGVLLSGGILCVQILVFPFYQSFVSHGHRVDLLSPVISSLANILGLHTSTNNGVLFVQTIQQTSPVTITWEKLGFYLALNMTLGAILLFILFYKKRVLIQYSLIFLFTTLIYSLLRFIGVLSFYLVTSDLSVFWDPVSTTLSFLPLVLLLMKLLPFSHMKERMIQFPALTLTRKHLFSFLLMFLLVFSLLSACFYQEPGLIKPGRVLIDEYHSQWEDTLRPLDTEWYGLLSTYNYYSWAQWLKYHYTVSTNTNSILTSELLSTSDILILKCPTESYTMEEIDAVKRFVETGGGLYLIGDHTNVFGMNTFLNQISEQFGIRFKTDATYELGTGGLSSYHTDSFWSHPVMRHVPKFQFMTSCTLEPTSLFASVRMENIIIGNQVISEPGTYSTENFFRESIASPDSEYGYLLQAAAMKYGSGRVVAFTDSTVFSSFCMFTDGYPSFTLGVMEYLNRTNSISVVTLALVCISLLSLFALYVLVRTTKRIIIFWMFLLAGLLAFSIVTPLCLYLNDSSSPFPPPTLAEYTHVCFDEEHSSITISLQPAVGLGNDETNYGTFFVWTQRVGCIPSLQKTLRESIATGDIIIMINPIQPFNETDIQLLTTYLETGGRVLLLDSITNTASTANECLGNFGLWLTTNTNDQALFFNRSNNRNETSIGNITTPYLSVVGGKPLLTNEKNETMVCMTEFINTTKGTTGKLLVAVDSYTFSDVLMGGVFTEPNEQQRLLYNTEFFVLNEMLNK
;
A
#
# COMPACT_ATOMS: atom_id res chain seq x y z
N MET A 1 28.82 -32.66 -10.91
CA MET A 1 29.31 -31.29 -11.14
C MET A 1 28.34 -30.49 -11.99
N LYS A 2 28.23 -30.64 -13.32
CA LYS A 2 27.30 -29.84 -14.17
C LYS A 2 25.80 -29.94 -13.82
N ARG A 3 25.41 -31.01 -13.12
CA ARG A 3 24.04 -31.18 -12.58
C ARG A 3 23.71 -30.20 -11.45
N LEU A 4 24.71 -29.68 -10.73
CA LEU A 4 24.53 -28.71 -9.63
C LEU A 4 23.93 -27.38 -10.11
N LEU A 5 23.99 -27.07 -11.42
CA LEU A 5 23.33 -25.88 -11.97
C LEU A 5 21.82 -25.87 -11.72
N TRP A 6 21.16 -27.03 -11.73
CA TRP A 6 19.72 -27.11 -11.45
C TRP A 6 19.41 -26.84 -9.97
N LEU A 7 20.27 -27.29 -9.04
CA LEU A 7 20.15 -26.94 -7.61
C LEU A 7 20.42 -25.45 -7.39
N GLY A 8 21.47 -24.92 -8.04
CA GLY A 8 21.78 -23.50 -8.00
C GLY A 8 20.60 -22.65 -8.47
N LEU A 9 19.98 -23.04 -9.59
CA LEU A 9 18.80 -22.37 -10.12
C LEU A 9 17.61 -22.43 -9.17
N LEU A 10 17.34 -23.57 -8.52
CA LEU A 10 16.27 -23.69 -7.53
C LEU A 10 16.47 -22.70 -6.38
N PHE A 11 17.64 -22.74 -5.73
CA PHE A 11 17.89 -21.90 -4.56
C PHE A 11 17.95 -20.39 -4.90
N LEU A 12 18.52 -20.02 -6.06
CA LEU A 12 18.45 -18.62 -6.54
C LEU A 12 17.02 -18.18 -6.88
N SER A 13 16.18 -19.09 -7.38
CA SER A 13 14.76 -18.79 -7.66
C SER A 13 13.94 -18.68 -6.38
N ALA A 14 14.25 -19.53 -5.40
CA ALA A 14 13.59 -19.60 -4.10
C ALA A 14 13.96 -18.45 -3.17
N SER A 15 15.16 -17.86 -3.30
CA SER A 15 15.56 -16.73 -2.46
C SER A 15 14.59 -15.56 -2.55
N TRP A 16 13.94 -15.36 -3.70
CA TRP A 16 12.93 -14.31 -3.88
C TRP A 16 11.69 -14.50 -2.98
N LEU A 17 11.33 -15.74 -2.64
CA LEU A 17 10.23 -16.03 -1.70
C LEU A 17 10.53 -15.51 -0.29
N CYS A 18 11.81 -15.36 0.07
CA CYS A 18 12.22 -14.86 1.38
C CYS A 18 12.43 -13.34 1.39
N PHE A 19 12.84 -12.75 0.26
CA PHE A 19 13.14 -11.31 0.20
C PHE A 19 11.93 -10.45 -0.15
N ILE A 20 11.07 -10.92 -1.05
CA ILE A 20 9.90 -10.18 -1.50
C ILE A 20 8.74 -10.52 -0.56
N PRO A 21 8.08 -9.51 0.06
CA PRO A 21 6.99 -9.74 1.01
C PRO A 21 5.69 -10.12 0.29
N GLN A 22 5.68 -11.28 -0.38
CA GLN A 22 4.49 -11.77 -1.08
C GLN A 22 3.48 -12.41 -0.11
N PHE A 23 3.97 -13.27 0.78
CA PHE A 23 3.16 -14.06 1.71
C PHE A 23 3.63 -13.93 3.16
N THR A 24 4.93 -13.77 3.35
CA THR A 24 5.55 -13.64 4.66
C THR A 24 6.41 -12.39 4.68
N LYS A 25 6.65 -11.86 5.88
CA LYS A 25 7.60 -10.76 6.09
C LYS A 25 8.99 -11.18 5.58
N PRO A 26 9.81 -10.23 5.09
CA PRO A 26 11.12 -10.56 4.55
C PRO A 26 12.03 -11.24 5.59
N ASP A 27 12.56 -12.41 5.25
CA ASP A 27 13.56 -13.14 6.05
C ASP A 27 14.92 -13.04 5.38
N LEU A 28 15.71 -12.07 5.85
CA LEU A 28 17.06 -11.80 5.33
C LEU A 28 18.02 -12.96 5.57
N PHE A 29 17.84 -13.72 6.67
CA PHE A 29 18.74 -14.82 7.01
C PHE A 29 18.51 -16.00 6.08
N LEU A 30 17.26 -16.46 5.96
CA LEU A 30 16.90 -17.57 5.09
C LEU A 30 17.13 -17.22 3.62
N GLY A 31 16.79 -16.00 3.21
CA GLY A 31 17.05 -15.51 1.86
C GLY A 31 18.54 -15.51 1.52
N SER A 32 19.38 -15.02 2.44
CA SER A 32 20.85 -15.02 2.25
C SER A 32 21.41 -16.45 2.20
N PHE A 33 20.89 -17.35 3.03
CA PHE A 33 21.26 -18.76 2.99
C PHE A 33 20.96 -19.39 1.62
N PHE A 34 19.75 -19.18 1.06
CA PHE A 34 19.41 -19.66 -0.28
C PHE A 34 20.31 -19.07 -1.38
N ILE A 35 20.63 -17.78 -1.32
CA ILE A 35 21.58 -17.18 -2.27
C ILE A 35 22.95 -17.85 -2.19
N ILE A 36 23.51 -18.00 -0.98
CA ILE A 36 24.86 -18.56 -0.80
C ILE A 36 24.90 -19.99 -1.32
N VAL A 37 23.93 -20.83 -0.94
CA VAL A 37 23.82 -22.21 -1.43
C VAL A 37 23.64 -22.24 -2.95
N GLY A 38 22.82 -21.34 -3.49
CA GLY A 38 22.60 -21.16 -4.92
C GLY A 38 23.90 -20.86 -5.68
N ILE A 39 24.63 -19.83 -5.25
CA ILE A 39 25.91 -19.40 -5.82
C ILE A 39 26.95 -20.53 -5.74
N VAL A 40 27.07 -21.20 -4.59
CA VAL A 40 28.01 -22.32 -4.42
C VAL A 40 27.69 -23.47 -5.39
N CYS A 41 26.41 -23.80 -5.56
CA CYS A 41 25.98 -24.80 -6.54
C CYS A 41 26.28 -24.39 -7.99
N VAL A 42 26.09 -23.11 -8.33
CA VAL A 42 26.43 -22.57 -9.66
C VAL A 42 27.95 -22.63 -9.89
N ILE A 43 28.77 -22.19 -8.93
CA ILE A 43 30.23 -22.29 -8.99
C ILE A 43 30.66 -23.74 -9.19
N GLY A 44 30.13 -24.69 -8.41
CA GLY A 44 30.41 -26.12 -8.56
C GLY A 44 29.92 -26.72 -9.89
N GLY A 45 28.85 -26.13 -10.46
CA GLY A 45 28.32 -26.45 -11.79
C GLY A 45 29.25 -26.04 -12.93
N VAL A 46 29.90 -24.89 -12.77
CA VAL A 46 30.80 -24.26 -13.77
C VAL A 46 32.27 -24.68 -13.55
N GLY A 47 32.66 -25.14 -12.36
CA GLY A 47 34.05 -25.36 -11.90
C GLY A 47 34.99 -26.27 -12.70
N ARG A 48 34.58 -26.82 -13.85
CA ARG A 48 35.44 -27.55 -14.80
C ARG A 48 35.45 -26.96 -16.21
N THR A 49 34.78 -25.84 -16.46
CA THR A 49 34.91 -25.12 -17.74
C THR A 49 36.17 -24.26 -17.68
N VAL A 50 37.13 -24.50 -18.57
CA VAL A 50 38.27 -23.59 -18.78
C VAL A 50 37.70 -22.32 -19.42
N PRO A 51 37.65 -21.18 -18.70
CA PRO A 51 37.18 -19.96 -19.31
C PRO A 51 38.25 -19.43 -20.27
N THR A 52 37.82 -18.86 -21.40
CA THR A 52 38.68 -17.93 -22.13
C THR A 52 38.99 -16.73 -21.22
N PRO A 53 40.15 -16.07 -21.34
CA PRO A 53 40.42 -14.86 -20.57
C PRO A 53 39.29 -13.85 -20.78
N PHE A 54 38.54 -13.57 -19.71
CA PHE A 54 37.49 -12.57 -19.71
C PHE A 54 38.19 -11.21 -19.62
N GLU A 55 38.08 -10.42 -20.69
CA GLU A 55 38.80 -9.16 -20.82
C GLU A 55 38.41 -8.17 -19.73
N LEU A 56 39.39 -7.40 -19.21
CA LEU A 56 39.11 -6.34 -18.24
C LEU A 56 38.12 -5.29 -18.77
N ALA A 57 37.98 -5.11 -20.09
CA ALA A 57 37.02 -4.16 -20.67
C ALA A 57 35.55 -4.43 -20.25
N TYR A 58 35.20 -5.66 -19.88
CA TYR A 58 33.85 -5.95 -19.38
C TYR A 58 33.55 -5.32 -18.01
N THR A 59 34.57 -4.89 -17.25
CA THR A 59 34.38 -4.17 -15.97
C THR A 59 33.83 -2.76 -16.14
N TYR A 60 33.79 -2.22 -17.37
CA TYR A 60 33.07 -0.96 -17.65
C TYR A 60 31.57 -1.03 -17.31
N LEU A 61 30.99 -2.24 -17.18
CA LEU A 61 29.64 -2.43 -16.63
C LEU A 61 29.49 -1.90 -15.19
N LEU A 62 30.58 -1.77 -14.43
CA LEU A 62 30.54 -1.18 -13.09
C LEU A 62 30.09 0.29 -13.12
N LEU A 63 30.39 1.02 -14.20
CA LEU A 63 30.06 2.44 -14.31
C LEU A 63 28.53 2.69 -14.24
N PRO A 64 27.67 2.02 -15.03
CA PRO A 64 26.22 2.16 -14.88
C PRO A 64 25.61 1.33 -13.76
N LEU A 65 26.32 0.34 -13.21
CA LEU A 65 25.85 -0.41 -12.04
C LEU A 65 25.78 0.48 -10.81
N ILE A 66 26.72 1.41 -10.63
CA ILE A 66 26.74 2.32 -9.47
C ILE A 66 25.44 3.15 -9.34
N PRO A 67 25.00 3.91 -10.37
CA PRO A 67 23.74 4.65 -10.26
C PRO A 67 22.55 3.71 -10.12
N ALA A 68 22.52 2.58 -10.85
CA ALA A 68 21.42 1.61 -10.74
C ALA A 68 21.30 1.02 -9.31
N LEU A 69 22.42 0.75 -8.64
CA LEU A 69 22.45 0.29 -7.25
C LEU A 69 22.00 1.37 -6.26
N ALA A 70 22.22 2.66 -6.58
CA ALA A 70 21.80 3.76 -5.74
C ALA A 70 20.28 4.04 -5.85
N PHE A 71 19.71 3.87 -7.05
CA PHE A 71 18.29 4.17 -7.30
C PHE A 71 17.34 2.99 -7.10
N ILE A 72 17.79 1.75 -7.34
CA ILE A 72 16.94 0.57 -7.14
C ILE A 72 17.08 0.12 -5.69
N PRO A 73 16.01 0.11 -4.89
CA PRO A 73 16.08 -0.32 -3.50
C PRO A 73 16.30 -1.83 -3.39
N PHE A 74 16.88 -2.24 -2.26
CA PHE A 74 16.89 -3.64 -1.87
C PHE A 74 15.46 -4.09 -1.55
N PRO A 75 15.04 -5.33 -1.92
CA PRO A 75 15.82 -6.42 -2.51
C PRO A 75 15.87 -6.42 -4.05
N TYR A 76 15.21 -5.47 -4.73
CA TYR A 76 15.12 -5.46 -6.19
C TYR A 76 16.49 -5.27 -6.89
N ASN A 77 17.46 -4.66 -6.20
CA ASN A 77 18.83 -4.50 -6.70
C ASN A 77 19.76 -5.70 -6.42
N LEU A 78 19.29 -6.77 -5.77
CA LEU A 78 20.11 -7.90 -5.33
C LEU A 78 20.91 -8.53 -6.47
N GLY A 79 20.28 -8.73 -7.64
CA GLY A 79 20.97 -9.27 -8.81
C GLY A 79 22.13 -8.37 -9.27
N LEU A 80 21.98 -7.05 -9.16
CA LEU A 80 23.01 -6.06 -9.48
C LEU A 80 24.16 -6.09 -8.48
N ILE A 81 23.86 -6.26 -7.19
CA ILE A 81 24.87 -6.44 -6.14
C ILE A 81 25.73 -7.66 -6.43
N VAL A 82 25.10 -8.81 -6.73
CA VAL A 82 25.80 -10.06 -7.05
C VAL A 82 26.62 -9.90 -8.34
N LEU A 83 26.12 -9.19 -9.36
CA LEU A 83 26.88 -8.87 -10.56
C LEU A 83 28.12 -8.00 -10.27
N ALA A 84 27.98 -6.96 -9.46
CA ALA A 84 29.08 -6.08 -9.07
C ALA A 84 30.17 -6.86 -8.32
N ILE A 85 29.79 -7.72 -7.37
CA ILE A 85 30.70 -8.62 -6.66
C ILE A 85 31.40 -9.55 -7.66
N GLY A 86 30.67 -10.15 -8.59
CA GLY A 86 31.24 -11.01 -9.62
C GLY A 86 32.29 -10.31 -10.50
N LEU A 87 32.04 -9.06 -10.89
CA LEU A 87 32.97 -8.24 -11.67
C LEU A 87 34.22 -7.87 -10.85
N LEU A 88 34.07 -7.55 -9.57
CA LEU A 88 35.20 -7.25 -8.67
C LEU A 88 36.07 -8.49 -8.43
N LEU A 89 35.45 -9.64 -8.14
CA LEU A 89 36.16 -10.93 -8.01
C LEU A 89 36.89 -11.30 -9.30
N HIS A 90 36.33 -10.93 -10.46
CA HIS A 90 36.99 -11.16 -11.74
C HIS A 90 38.30 -10.36 -11.86
N VAL A 91 38.31 -9.09 -11.42
CA VAL A 91 39.54 -8.28 -11.39
C VAL A 91 40.58 -8.94 -10.48
N LEU A 92 40.17 -9.35 -9.27
CA LEU A 92 41.04 -9.96 -8.26
C LEU A 92 41.64 -11.30 -8.72
N PHE A 93 40.83 -12.18 -9.34
CA PHE A 93 41.26 -13.51 -9.75
C PHE A 93 41.65 -13.63 -11.23
N SER A 94 41.75 -12.51 -11.94
CA SER A 94 42.07 -12.44 -13.38
C SER A 94 43.31 -13.26 -13.78
N LYS A 95 44.31 -13.33 -12.88
CA LYS A 95 45.59 -14.05 -13.09
C LYS A 95 45.56 -15.53 -12.68
N SER A 96 44.55 -16.00 -11.96
CA SER A 96 44.49 -17.35 -11.38
C SER A 96 43.56 -18.28 -12.16
N LYS A 97 44.12 -19.14 -13.03
CA LYS A 97 43.33 -20.09 -13.86
C LYS A 97 42.48 -21.07 -13.06
N THR A 98 42.91 -21.44 -11.86
CA THR A 98 42.19 -22.36 -10.97
C THR A 98 41.01 -21.71 -10.25
N MET A 99 41.03 -20.38 -10.07
CA MET A 99 39.98 -19.66 -9.34
C MET A 99 38.96 -18.96 -10.24
N GLN A 100 39.12 -18.95 -11.56
CA GLN A 100 38.21 -18.28 -12.49
C GLN A 100 36.77 -18.84 -12.50
N ALA A 101 36.54 -20.03 -11.97
CA ALA A 101 35.19 -20.58 -11.81
C ALA A 101 34.32 -19.77 -10.82
N ILE A 102 34.95 -19.14 -9.81
CA ILE A 102 34.28 -18.36 -8.78
C ILE A 102 33.65 -17.10 -9.38
N PRO A 103 34.40 -16.16 -9.99
CA PRO A 103 33.80 -14.96 -10.57
C PRO A 103 32.78 -15.29 -11.66
N LEU A 104 33.03 -16.31 -12.49
CA LEU A 104 32.08 -16.72 -13.52
C LEU A 104 30.76 -17.26 -12.92
N GLY A 105 30.83 -18.06 -11.86
CA GLY A 105 29.65 -18.57 -11.17
C GLY A 105 28.84 -17.47 -10.47
N VAL A 106 29.53 -16.50 -9.86
CA VAL A 106 28.90 -15.33 -9.24
C VAL A 106 28.24 -14.43 -10.29
N LEU A 107 28.93 -14.12 -11.40
CA LEU A 107 28.37 -13.34 -12.51
C LEU A 107 27.13 -14.01 -13.12
N LEU A 108 27.19 -15.33 -13.32
CA LEU A 108 26.04 -16.07 -13.84
C LEU A 108 24.86 -16.03 -12.88
N SER A 109 25.11 -16.15 -11.57
CA SER A 109 24.08 -16.06 -10.53
C SER A 109 23.44 -14.68 -10.50
N GLY A 110 24.24 -13.60 -10.56
CA GLY A 110 23.74 -12.23 -10.64
C GLY A 110 22.91 -11.98 -11.90
N GLY A 111 23.32 -12.55 -13.05
CA GLY A 111 22.55 -12.49 -14.30
C GLY A 111 21.19 -13.20 -14.20
N ILE A 112 21.14 -14.38 -13.56
CA ILE A 112 19.88 -15.11 -13.30
C ILE A 112 18.94 -14.26 -12.43
N LEU A 113 19.45 -13.74 -11.31
CA LEU A 113 18.68 -12.91 -10.39
C LEU A 113 18.14 -11.65 -11.08
N CYS A 114 18.95 -10.99 -11.93
CA CYS A 114 18.49 -9.82 -12.70
C CYS A 114 17.34 -10.16 -13.65
N VAL A 115 17.40 -11.29 -14.36
CA VAL A 115 16.31 -11.66 -15.28
C VAL A 115 15.03 -12.01 -14.52
N GLN A 116 15.16 -12.64 -13.35
CA GLN A 116 14.01 -12.98 -12.50
C GLN A 116 13.29 -11.74 -11.99
N ILE A 117 14.02 -10.76 -11.45
CA ILE A 117 13.40 -9.56 -10.90
C ILE A 117 12.79 -8.65 -11.97
N LEU A 118 13.32 -8.64 -13.20
CA LEU A 118 12.76 -7.87 -14.31
C LEU A 118 11.32 -8.29 -14.68
N VAL A 119 10.95 -9.54 -14.45
CA VAL A 119 9.60 -10.06 -14.75
C VAL A 119 8.64 -9.89 -13.57
N PHE A 120 9.16 -9.60 -12.38
CA PHE A 120 8.36 -9.54 -11.16
C PHE A 120 7.21 -8.52 -11.20
N PRO A 121 7.37 -7.27 -11.68
CA PRO A 121 6.25 -6.33 -11.80
C PRO A 121 5.12 -6.84 -12.71
N PHE A 122 5.48 -7.54 -13.79
CA PHE A 122 4.50 -8.19 -14.66
C PHE A 122 3.80 -9.35 -13.95
N TYR A 123 4.54 -10.16 -13.20
CA TYR A 123 3.96 -11.24 -12.39
C TYR A 123 2.95 -10.70 -11.38
N GLN A 124 3.31 -9.66 -10.61
CA GLN A 124 2.44 -9.04 -9.62
C GLN A 124 1.14 -8.51 -10.26
N SER A 125 1.23 -7.81 -11.39
CA SER A 125 0.06 -7.35 -12.12
C SER A 125 -0.76 -8.54 -12.67
N PHE A 126 -0.11 -9.54 -13.25
CA PHE A 126 -0.78 -10.70 -13.85
C PHE A 126 -1.61 -11.49 -12.83
N VAL A 127 -1.05 -11.81 -11.66
CA VAL A 127 -1.78 -12.61 -10.65
C VAL A 127 -2.87 -11.81 -9.95
N SER A 128 -2.65 -10.51 -9.70
CA SER A 128 -3.67 -9.66 -9.05
C SER A 128 -4.92 -9.42 -9.90
N HIS A 129 -4.80 -9.52 -11.22
CA HIS A 129 -5.94 -9.42 -12.16
C HIS A 129 -6.62 -10.76 -12.45
N GLY A 130 -6.02 -11.88 -12.04
CA GLY A 130 -6.44 -13.21 -12.48
C GLY A 130 -5.91 -14.27 -11.54
N HIS A 131 -6.40 -14.26 -10.31
CA HIS A 131 -5.87 -15.07 -9.22
C HIS A 131 -6.15 -16.56 -9.39
N ARG A 132 -7.38 -16.88 -9.79
CA ARG A 132 -7.88 -18.25 -9.96
C ARG A 132 -7.53 -18.83 -11.34
N VAL A 133 -7.26 -20.14 -11.36
CA VAL A 133 -6.98 -20.92 -12.57
C VAL A 133 -8.03 -22.02 -12.76
N ASP A 134 -9.28 -21.60 -12.82
CA ASP A 134 -10.47 -22.46 -12.84
C ASP A 134 -10.48 -23.51 -13.96
N LEU A 135 -9.83 -23.22 -15.08
CA LEU A 135 -9.71 -24.14 -16.21
C LEU A 135 -8.94 -25.41 -15.86
N LEU A 136 -8.09 -25.38 -14.83
CA LEU A 136 -7.32 -26.54 -14.39
C LEU A 136 -8.11 -27.46 -13.45
N SER A 137 -9.23 -27.01 -12.89
CA SER A 137 -9.98 -27.78 -11.88
C SER A 137 -10.38 -29.17 -12.37
N PRO A 138 -10.96 -29.35 -13.58
CA PRO A 138 -11.33 -30.68 -14.07
C PRO A 138 -10.12 -31.60 -14.30
N VAL A 139 -9.00 -31.02 -14.74
CA VAL A 139 -7.73 -31.74 -14.96
C VAL A 139 -7.16 -32.21 -13.63
N ILE A 140 -7.10 -31.33 -12.64
CA ILE A 140 -6.61 -31.65 -11.31
C ILE A 140 -7.52 -32.67 -10.63
N SER A 141 -8.84 -32.53 -10.73
CA SER A 141 -9.78 -33.51 -10.17
C SER A 141 -9.60 -34.90 -10.79
N SER A 142 -9.43 -34.97 -12.12
CA SER A 142 -9.18 -36.25 -12.81
C SER A 142 -7.88 -36.91 -12.31
N LEU A 143 -6.80 -36.15 -12.19
CA LEU A 143 -5.51 -36.64 -11.69
C LEU A 143 -5.58 -37.03 -10.19
N ALA A 144 -6.27 -36.24 -9.38
CA ALA A 144 -6.45 -36.47 -7.95
C ALA A 144 -7.23 -37.78 -7.69
N ASN A 145 -8.30 -38.01 -8.46
CA ASN A 145 -9.07 -39.27 -8.40
C ASN A 145 -8.21 -40.49 -8.79
N ILE A 146 -7.34 -40.38 -9.79
CA ILE A 146 -6.38 -41.45 -10.16
C ILE A 146 -5.41 -41.74 -9.00
N LEU A 147 -5.03 -40.71 -8.24
CA LEU A 147 -4.13 -40.81 -7.10
C LEU A 147 -4.84 -41.17 -5.78
N GLY A 148 -6.15 -41.43 -5.82
CA GLY A 148 -6.93 -41.94 -4.68
C GLY A 148 -7.64 -40.87 -3.84
N LEU A 149 -7.64 -39.60 -4.25
CA LEU A 149 -8.47 -38.56 -3.61
C LEU A 149 -9.87 -38.54 -4.23
N HIS A 150 -10.92 -38.49 -3.41
CA HIS A 150 -12.29 -38.33 -3.90
C HIS A 150 -12.59 -36.86 -4.18
N THR A 151 -12.57 -36.48 -5.46
CA THR A 151 -12.75 -35.08 -5.85
C THR A 151 -13.80 -34.90 -6.95
N SER A 152 -14.45 -33.74 -6.94
CA SER A 152 -15.34 -33.27 -7.99
C SER A 152 -15.14 -31.78 -8.23
N THR A 153 -15.74 -31.22 -9.28
CA THR A 153 -15.58 -29.79 -9.60
C THR A 153 -16.91 -29.15 -9.93
N ASN A 154 -17.12 -27.92 -9.45
CA ASN A 154 -18.27 -27.09 -9.83
C ASN A 154 -17.82 -25.62 -9.91
N ASN A 155 -18.19 -24.90 -10.97
CA ASN A 155 -17.84 -23.49 -11.21
C ASN A 155 -16.36 -23.14 -10.95
N GLY A 156 -15.44 -24.00 -11.42
CA GLY A 156 -14.00 -23.81 -11.23
C GLY A 156 -13.47 -24.14 -9.84
N VAL A 157 -14.32 -24.46 -8.86
CA VAL A 157 -13.90 -24.88 -7.52
C VAL A 157 -13.73 -26.40 -7.47
N LEU A 158 -12.65 -26.87 -6.84
CA LEU A 158 -12.38 -28.28 -6.57
C LEU A 158 -12.99 -28.65 -5.21
N PHE A 159 -13.91 -29.61 -5.19
CA PHE A 159 -14.47 -30.14 -3.95
C PHE A 159 -13.76 -31.44 -3.60
N VAL A 160 -13.17 -31.49 -2.41
CA VAL A 160 -12.46 -32.66 -1.90
C VAL A 160 -13.27 -33.29 -0.79
N GLN A 161 -13.64 -34.56 -0.97
CA GLN A 161 -14.36 -35.32 0.04
C GLN A 161 -13.38 -35.98 1.01
N THR A 162 -13.51 -35.65 2.29
CA THR A 162 -12.87 -36.34 3.41
C THR A 162 -13.91 -37.17 4.17
N ILE A 163 -13.47 -37.92 5.19
CA ILE A 163 -14.38 -38.69 6.05
C ILE A 163 -15.33 -37.76 6.84
N GLN A 164 -14.86 -36.56 7.22
CA GLN A 164 -15.60 -35.63 8.08
C GLN A 164 -16.45 -34.64 7.27
N GLN A 165 -15.94 -34.14 6.15
CA GLN A 165 -16.56 -33.06 5.40
C GLN A 165 -16.11 -33.01 3.93
N THR A 166 -16.86 -32.26 3.12
CA THR A 166 -16.45 -31.87 1.78
C THR A 166 -15.92 -30.44 1.82
N SER A 167 -14.62 -30.28 1.54
CA SER A 167 -13.97 -28.96 1.56
C SER A 167 -13.89 -28.39 0.15
N PRO A 168 -14.37 -27.15 -0.09
CA PRO A 168 -14.08 -26.42 -1.32
C PRO A 168 -12.62 -25.97 -1.33
N VAL A 169 -11.97 -26.07 -2.48
CA VAL A 169 -10.59 -25.66 -2.71
C VAL A 169 -10.51 -24.88 -4.00
N THR A 170 -10.04 -23.63 -3.92
CA THR A 170 -9.75 -22.82 -5.10
C THR A 170 -8.35 -23.13 -5.62
N ILE A 171 -8.19 -23.20 -6.94
CA ILE A 171 -6.88 -23.38 -7.57
C ILE A 171 -6.38 -22.01 -7.99
N THR A 172 -5.26 -21.58 -7.40
CA THR A 172 -4.63 -20.29 -7.68
C THR A 172 -3.18 -20.49 -8.15
N TRP A 173 -2.59 -19.46 -8.75
CA TRP A 173 -1.19 -19.50 -9.20
C TRP A 173 -0.21 -19.80 -8.05
N GLU A 174 -0.51 -19.28 -6.86
CA GLU A 174 0.27 -19.40 -5.63
C GLU A 174 0.23 -20.84 -5.12
N LYS A 175 -0.96 -21.43 -5.03
CA LYS A 175 -1.14 -22.84 -4.64
C LYS A 175 -0.41 -23.79 -5.60
N LEU A 176 -0.34 -23.45 -6.88
CA LEU A 176 0.43 -24.21 -7.89
C LEU A 176 1.95 -24.03 -7.77
N GLY A 177 2.44 -23.06 -6.97
CA GLY A 177 3.87 -22.72 -6.88
C GLY A 177 4.38 -22.00 -8.13
N PHE A 178 3.50 -21.28 -8.85
CA PHE A 178 3.79 -20.70 -10.15
C PHE A 178 4.95 -19.69 -10.12
N TYR A 179 5.09 -18.87 -9.07
CA TYR A 179 6.17 -17.89 -8.97
C TYR A 179 7.55 -18.55 -8.98
N LEU A 180 7.74 -19.61 -8.19
CA LEU A 180 8.98 -20.37 -8.17
C LEU A 180 9.23 -21.07 -9.51
N ALA A 181 8.20 -21.66 -10.10
CA ALA A 181 8.28 -22.28 -11.43
C ALA A 181 8.66 -21.26 -12.52
N LEU A 182 8.10 -20.05 -12.47
CA LEU A 182 8.42 -18.94 -13.38
C LEU A 182 9.88 -18.50 -13.22
N ASN A 183 10.34 -18.27 -11.99
CA ASN A 183 11.74 -17.90 -11.72
C ASN A 183 12.73 -18.97 -12.21
N MET A 184 12.42 -20.25 -12.00
CA MET A 184 13.20 -21.35 -12.55
C MET A 184 13.17 -21.36 -14.08
N THR A 185 12.01 -21.09 -14.68
CA THR A 185 11.86 -20.99 -16.15
C THR A 185 12.76 -19.91 -16.73
N LEU A 186 12.75 -18.72 -16.14
CA LEU A 186 13.55 -17.57 -16.59
C LEU A 186 15.06 -17.87 -16.52
N GLY A 187 15.53 -18.42 -15.41
CA GLY A 187 16.93 -18.80 -15.28
C GLY A 187 17.32 -19.99 -16.18
N ALA A 188 16.44 -20.97 -16.38
CA ALA A 188 16.67 -22.08 -17.30
C ALA A 188 16.81 -21.61 -18.76
N ILE A 189 15.92 -20.71 -19.20
CA ILE A 189 15.97 -20.11 -20.55
C ILE A 189 17.29 -19.35 -20.73
N LEU A 190 17.70 -18.54 -19.75
CA LEU A 190 18.99 -17.85 -19.78
C LEU A 190 20.17 -18.84 -19.94
N LEU A 191 20.20 -19.90 -19.14
CA LEU A 191 21.21 -20.94 -19.25
C LEU A 191 21.18 -21.63 -20.63
N PHE A 192 19.99 -21.92 -21.16
CA PHE A 192 19.87 -22.56 -22.47
C PHE A 192 20.35 -21.64 -23.61
N ILE A 193 20.09 -20.34 -23.53
CA ILE A 193 20.58 -19.35 -24.50
C ILE A 193 22.12 -19.31 -24.48
N LEU A 194 22.72 -19.39 -23.30
CA LEU A 194 24.18 -19.36 -23.14
C LEU A 194 24.85 -20.66 -23.62
N PHE A 195 24.25 -21.82 -23.33
CA PHE A 195 24.90 -23.12 -23.54
C PHE A 195 24.50 -23.85 -24.83
N TYR A 196 23.32 -23.59 -25.40
CA TYR A 196 22.77 -24.38 -26.52
C TYR A 196 22.63 -23.61 -27.85
N LYS A 197 22.60 -24.34 -28.97
CA LYS A 197 22.28 -23.81 -30.30
C LYS A 197 20.76 -23.65 -30.47
N LYS A 198 20.32 -22.79 -31.39
CA LYS A 198 18.89 -22.42 -31.60
C LYS A 198 17.92 -23.62 -31.65
N ARG A 199 18.25 -24.70 -32.38
CA ARG A 199 17.38 -25.88 -32.50
C ARG A 199 17.23 -26.65 -31.18
N VAL A 200 18.33 -26.86 -30.47
CA VAL A 200 18.36 -27.56 -29.17
C VAL A 200 17.72 -26.70 -28.08
N LEU A 201 17.94 -25.39 -28.12
CA LEU A 201 17.31 -24.41 -27.22
C LEU A 201 15.78 -24.55 -27.20
N ILE A 202 15.14 -24.53 -28.38
CA ILE A 202 13.67 -24.65 -28.47
C ILE A 202 13.19 -25.98 -27.91
N GLN A 203 13.82 -27.09 -28.34
CA GLN A 203 13.44 -28.43 -27.89
C GLN A 203 13.55 -28.57 -26.35
N TYR A 204 14.66 -28.11 -25.76
CA TYR A 204 14.90 -28.25 -24.33
C TYR A 204 14.01 -27.30 -23.52
N SER A 205 13.71 -26.12 -24.06
CA SER A 205 12.75 -25.21 -23.44
C SER A 205 11.35 -25.82 -23.41
N LEU A 206 10.90 -26.46 -24.50
CA LEU A 206 9.60 -27.14 -24.55
C LEU A 206 9.54 -28.32 -23.58
N ILE A 207 10.59 -29.16 -23.53
CA ILE A 207 10.65 -30.29 -22.59
C ILE A 207 10.63 -29.78 -21.14
N PHE A 208 11.38 -28.72 -20.84
CA PHE A 208 11.39 -28.10 -19.53
C PHE A 208 10.00 -27.57 -19.15
N LEU A 209 9.38 -26.75 -20.00
CA LEU A 209 8.05 -26.16 -19.75
C LEU A 209 6.99 -27.25 -19.52
N PHE A 210 6.97 -28.27 -20.39
CA PHE A 210 6.03 -29.39 -20.26
C PHE A 210 6.24 -30.19 -18.98
N THR A 211 7.49 -30.48 -18.62
CA THR A 211 7.84 -31.22 -17.40
C THR A 211 7.46 -30.43 -16.15
N THR A 212 7.78 -29.13 -16.13
CA THR A 212 7.44 -28.22 -15.02
C THR A 212 5.92 -28.06 -14.88
N LEU A 213 5.17 -27.97 -15.98
CA LEU A 213 3.71 -27.89 -15.96
C LEU A 213 3.09 -29.14 -15.32
N ILE A 214 3.44 -30.33 -15.82
CA ILE A 214 2.93 -31.60 -15.26
C ILE A 214 3.31 -31.73 -13.79
N TYR A 215 4.56 -31.39 -13.47
CA TYR A 215 5.03 -31.45 -12.10
C TYR A 215 4.26 -30.51 -11.17
N SER A 216 3.96 -29.28 -11.59
CA SER A 216 3.24 -28.31 -10.77
C SER A 216 1.83 -28.81 -10.42
N LEU A 217 1.15 -29.49 -11.35
CA LEU A 217 -0.14 -30.14 -11.10
C LEU A 217 -0.01 -31.28 -10.08
N LEU A 218 0.98 -32.16 -10.23
CA LEU A 218 1.23 -33.26 -9.30
C LEU A 218 1.66 -32.76 -7.91
N ARG A 219 2.48 -31.70 -7.88
CA ARG A 219 2.93 -31.02 -6.66
C ARG A 219 1.74 -30.44 -5.92
N PHE A 220 0.82 -29.77 -6.60
CA PHE A 220 -0.41 -29.27 -5.99
C PHE A 220 -1.22 -30.39 -5.33
N ILE A 221 -1.43 -31.53 -6.01
CA ILE A 221 -2.15 -32.68 -5.43
C ILE A 221 -1.42 -33.23 -4.19
N GLY A 222 -0.09 -33.32 -4.24
CA GLY A 222 0.72 -33.76 -3.11
C GLY A 222 0.64 -32.81 -1.90
N VAL A 223 0.74 -31.51 -2.13
CA VAL A 223 0.61 -30.48 -1.07
C VAL A 223 -0.82 -30.44 -0.54
N LEU A 224 -1.83 -30.56 -1.40
CA LEU A 224 -3.23 -30.68 -0.98
C LEU A 224 -3.43 -31.90 -0.08
N SER A 225 -2.85 -33.06 -0.43
CA SER A 225 -2.92 -34.27 0.41
C SER A 225 -2.27 -34.05 1.77
N PHE A 226 -1.16 -33.29 1.81
CA PHE A 226 -0.49 -32.93 3.07
C PHE A 226 -1.35 -31.98 3.91
N TYR A 227 -1.95 -30.95 3.29
CA TYR A 227 -2.91 -30.04 3.92
C TYR A 227 -4.09 -30.79 4.53
N LEU A 228 -4.68 -31.77 3.84
CA LEU A 228 -5.80 -32.55 4.37
C LEU A 228 -5.46 -33.34 5.65
N VAL A 229 -4.16 -33.59 5.89
CA VAL A 229 -3.68 -34.27 7.11
C VAL A 229 -3.32 -33.27 8.21
N THR A 230 -2.69 -32.14 7.86
CA THR A 230 -2.19 -31.17 8.86
C THR A 230 -3.20 -30.07 9.19
N SER A 231 -4.14 -29.79 8.29
CA SER A 231 -5.03 -28.60 8.29
C SER A 231 -4.29 -27.26 8.32
N ASP A 232 -2.99 -27.25 8.01
CA ASP A 232 -2.17 -26.05 7.98
C ASP A 232 -2.07 -25.51 6.55
N LEU A 233 -2.75 -24.38 6.28
CA LEU A 233 -2.77 -23.78 4.95
C LEU A 233 -1.39 -23.21 4.55
N SER A 234 -0.51 -22.91 5.51
CA SER A 234 0.79 -22.27 5.25
C SER A 234 1.73 -23.09 4.39
N VAL A 235 1.51 -24.41 4.33
CA VAL A 235 2.28 -25.36 3.50
C VAL A 235 2.31 -24.99 2.02
N PHE A 236 1.34 -24.21 1.53
CA PHE A 236 1.28 -23.78 0.15
C PHE A 236 2.22 -22.61 -0.18
N TRP A 237 2.58 -21.77 0.81
CA TRP A 237 3.35 -20.55 0.58
C TRP A 237 4.61 -20.41 1.44
N ASP A 238 4.76 -21.20 2.51
CA ASP A 238 5.97 -21.21 3.33
C ASP A 238 7.21 -21.39 2.43
N PRO A 239 8.22 -20.49 2.49
CA PRO A 239 9.35 -20.52 1.58
C PRO A 239 10.14 -21.84 1.64
N VAL A 240 10.28 -22.45 2.82
CA VAL A 240 11.03 -23.70 2.99
C VAL A 240 10.25 -24.87 2.39
N SER A 241 8.99 -25.02 2.77
CA SER A 241 8.08 -26.07 2.28
C SER A 241 7.91 -25.99 0.78
N THR A 242 7.72 -24.78 0.25
CA THR A 242 7.62 -24.53 -1.20
C THR A 242 8.92 -24.93 -1.90
N THR A 243 10.08 -24.54 -1.40
CA THR A 243 11.37 -24.89 -2.01
C THR A 243 11.64 -26.40 -1.99
N LEU A 244 11.40 -27.06 -0.85
CA LEU A 244 11.56 -28.51 -0.71
C LEU A 244 10.62 -29.27 -1.64
N SER A 245 9.40 -28.78 -1.80
CA SER A 245 8.40 -29.37 -2.70
C SER A 245 8.80 -29.30 -4.18
N PHE A 246 9.83 -28.56 -4.58
CA PHE A 246 10.36 -28.51 -5.96
C PHE A 246 11.63 -29.34 -6.17
N LEU A 247 12.20 -29.92 -5.11
CA LEU A 247 13.41 -30.74 -5.20
C LEU A 247 13.23 -31.97 -6.11
N PRO A 248 12.11 -32.71 -6.10
CA PRO A 248 11.89 -33.81 -7.04
C PRO A 248 11.91 -33.38 -8.52
N LEU A 249 11.38 -32.19 -8.86
CA LEU A 249 11.48 -31.64 -10.21
C LEU A 249 12.95 -31.41 -10.60
N VAL A 250 13.72 -30.81 -9.72
CA VAL A 250 15.16 -30.58 -9.94
C VAL A 250 15.91 -31.89 -10.21
N LEU A 251 15.65 -32.93 -9.42
CA LEU A 251 16.26 -34.25 -9.61
C LEU A 251 15.85 -34.88 -10.95
N LEU A 252 14.58 -34.72 -11.35
CA LEU A 252 14.09 -35.17 -12.66
C LEU A 252 14.77 -34.41 -13.81
N LEU A 253 14.88 -33.09 -13.71
CA LEU A 253 15.53 -32.23 -14.71
C LEU A 253 17.03 -32.51 -14.84
N MET A 254 17.72 -32.87 -13.75
CA MET A 254 19.12 -33.33 -13.80
C MET A 254 19.31 -34.57 -14.67
N LYS A 255 18.26 -35.41 -14.81
CA LYS A 255 18.25 -36.61 -15.64
C LYS A 255 17.77 -36.32 -17.07
N LEU A 256 16.68 -35.58 -17.22
CA LEU A 256 16.05 -35.29 -18.53
C LEU A 256 16.83 -34.25 -19.34
N LEU A 257 17.32 -33.20 -18.70
CA LEU A 257 18.01 -32.07 -19.32
C LEU A 257 19.41 -31.88 -18.71
N PRO A 258 20.31 -32.87 -18.84
CA PRO A 258 21.66 -32.74 -18.33
C PRO A 258 22.43 -31.71 -19.16
N PHE A 259 23.11 -30.77 -18.49
CA PHE A 259 24.08 -29.87 -19.12
C PHE A 259 25.37 -30.59 -19.61
N SER A 260 25.29 -31.89 -19.94
CA SER A 260 26.40 -32.77 -20.30
C SER A 260 27.00 -32.47 -21.68
N HIS A 261 26.22 -31.87 -22.58
CA HIS A 261 26.68 -31.47 -23.94
C HIS A 261 27.59 -30.24 -23.93
N MET A 262 27.94 -29.68 -22.77
CA MET A 262 29.00 -28.68 -22.59
C MET A 262 30.43 -29.20 -22.90
N LYS A 263 30.61 -30.25 -23.72
CA LYS A 263 31.93 -30.87 -23.92
C LYS A 263 32.88 -30.06 -24.82
N GLU A 264 32.38 -29.10 -25.62
CA GLU A 264 33.24 -28.42 -26.61
C GLU A 264 33.01 -26.91 -26.78
N ARG A 265 32.08 -26.28 -26.05
CA ARG A 265 31.90 -24.82 -26.08
C ARG A 265 32.45 -24.18 -24.82
N MET A 266 33.65 -23.62 -24.93
CA MET A 266 34.07 -22.52 -24.07
C MET A 266 33.01 -21.41 -24.18
N ILE A 267 32.62 -20.79 -23.06
CA ILE A 267 31.94 -19.49 -23.11
C ILE A 267 32.98 -18.52 -23.69
N GLN A 268 32.95 -18.33 -25.01
CA GLN A 268 33.88 -17.43 -25.69
C GLN A 268 33.40 -16.01 -25.47
N PHE A 269 34.07 -15.30 -24.56
CA PHE A 269 33.92 -13.85 -24.46
C PHE A 269 34.74 -13.23 -25.60
N PRO A 270 34.11 -12.60 -26.60
CA PRO A 270 34.84 -11.95 -27.67
C PRO A 270 35.59 -10.76 -27.11
N ALA A 271 36.72 -10.44 -27.74
CA ALA A 271 37.41 -9.20 -27.47
C ALA A 271 36.49 -8.00 -27.72
N LEU A 272 36.39 -7.09 -26.75
CA LEU A 272 35.56 -5.89 -26.81
C LEU A 272 36.28 -4.83 -27.66
N THR A 273 36.21 -4.98 -28.99
CA THR A 273 36.67 -3.93 -29.92
C THR A 273 35.53 -2.94 -30.17
N LEU A 274 35.58 -1.80 -29.49
CA LEU A 274 34.66 -0.68 -29.72
C LEU A 274 34.93 -0.08 -31.11
N THR A 275 34.05 -0.41 -32.06
CA THR A 275 34.03 0.22 -33.38
C THR A 275 32.98 1.34 -33.38
N ARG A 276 33.05 2.27 -34.35
CA ARG A 276 31.98 3.27 -34.54
C ARG A 276 30.60 2.64 -34.69
N LYS A 277 30.52 1.45 -35.32
CA LYS A 277 29.30 0.66 -35.46
C LYS A 277 28.75 0.20 -34.10
N HIS A 278 29.62 -0.24 -33.18
CA HIS A 278 29.23 -0.65 -31.83
C HIS A 278 28.76 0.55 -31.01
N LEU A 279 29.44 1.70 -31.09
CA LEU A 279 29.00 2.93 -30.42
C LEU A 279 27.61 3.38 -30.91
N PHE A 280 27.38 3.39 -32.22
CA PHE A 280 26.08 3.77 -32.78
C PHE A 280 24.97 2.77 -32.40
N SER A 281 25.26 1.47 -32.42
CA SER A 281 24.33 0.44 -31.94
C SER A 281 23.97 0.64 -30.46
N PHE A 282 24.93 1.08 -29.64
CA PHE A 282 24.73 1.31 -28.22
C PHE A 282 23.84 2.53 -27.98
N LEU A 283 24.09 3.63 -28.70
CA LEU A 283 23.23 4.81 -28.64
C LEU A 283 21.80 4.51 -29.10
N LEU A 284 21.62 3.72 -30.16
CA LEU A 284 20.31 3.28 -30.61
C LEU A 284 19.62 2.37 -29.58
N MET A 285 20.35 1.48 -28.92
CA MET A 285 19.82 0.64 -27.85
C MET A 285 19.40 1.50 -26.64
N PHE A 286 20.22 2.48 -26.27
CA PHE A 286 19.88 3.41 -25.20
C PHE A 286 18.63 4.20 -25.56
N LEU A 287 18.55 4.78 -26.77
CA LEU A 287 17.39 5.51 -27.23
C LEU A 287 16.13 4.64 -27.28
N LEU A 288 16.26 3.39 -27.73
CA LEU A 288 15.18 2.39 -27.75
C LEU A 288 14.63 2.14 -26.35
N VAL A 289 15.50 1.78 -25.39
CA VAL A 289 15.08 1.46 -24.03
C VAL A 289 14.59 2.71 -23.30
N PHE A 290 15.28 3.84 -23.46
CA PHE A 290 14.90 5.13 -22.90
C PHE A 290 13.48 5.52 -23.35
N SER A 291 13.24 5.57 -24.66
CA SER A 291 11.94 5.96 -25.20
C SER A 291 10.81 4.99 -24.83
N LEU A 292 11.10 3.68 -24.81
CA LEU A 292 10.13 2.67 -24.40
C LEU A 292 9.75 2.82 -22.92
N LEU A 293 10.75 2.94 -22.03
CA LEU A 293 10.50 3.12 -20.60
C LEU A 293 9.80 4.45 -20.33
N SER A 294 10.20 5.53 -20.99
CA SER A 294 9.53 6.83 -20.87
C SER A 294 8.08 6.74 -21.33
N ALA A 295 7.77 6.02 -22.42
CA ALA A 295 6.39 5.83 -22.87
C ALA A 295 5.54 5.02 -21.89
N CYS A 296 6.14 4.12 -21.11
CA CYS A 296 5.45 3.33 -20.09
C CYS A 296 5.28 4.06 -18.75
N PHE A 297 6.27 4.85 -18.33
CA PHE A 297 6.30 5.48 -16.99
C PHE A 297 5.84 6.93 -16.98
N TYR A 298 5.93 7.65 -18.10
CA TYR A 298 5.36 8.98 -18.18
C TYR A 298 3.85 8.89 -18.24
N GLN A 299 3.19 9.48 -17.25
CA GLN A 299 1.74 9.52 -17.18
C GLN A 299 1.30 10.94 -17.50
N GLU A 300 0.72 11.13 -18.69
CA GLU A 300 0.14 12.42 -19.04
C GLU A 300 -1.06 12.70 -18.13
N PRO A 301 -1.04 13.79 -17.35
CA PRO A 301 -2.04 13.99 -16.31
C PRO A 301 -3.39 14.40 -16.89
N GLY A 302 -3.46 14.92 -18.12
CA GLY A 302 -4.68 15.43 -18.74
C GLY A 302 -5.03 16.85 -18.31
N LEU A 303 -6.12 17.40 -18.87
CA LEU A 303 -6.56 18.79 -18.60
C LEU A 303 -7.40 18.85 -17.33
N ILE A 304 -7.09 19.81 -16.46
CA ILE A 304 -7.79 20.05 -15.19
C ILE A 304 -9.22 20.56 -15.44
N LYS A 305 -10.18 20.05 -14.67
CA LYS A 305 -11.57 20.48 -14.64
C LYS A 305 -11.85 21.42 -13.44
N PRO A 306 -12.99 22.15 -13.44
CA PRO A 306 -13.34 23.07 -12.35
C PRO A 306 -13.53 22.44 -10.96
N GLY A 307 -13.70 21.12 -10.84
CA GLY A 307 -13.81 20.44 -9.54
C GLY A 307 -15.20 20.45 -8.93
N ARG A 308 -16.26 20.37 -9.74
CA ARG A 308 -17.65 20.20 -9.27
C ARG A 308 -17.91 18.73 -8.96
N VAL A 309 -18.27 18.41 -7.73
CA VAL A 309 -18.47 17.05 -7.23
C VAL A 309 -19.94 16.82 -6.90
N LEU A 310 -20.48 15.71 -7.38
CA LEU A 310 -21.81 15.22 -7.01
C LEU A 310 -21.66 13.90 -6.25
N ILE A 311 -22.12 13.86 -5.00
CA ILE A 311 -22.23 12.64 -4.20
C ILE A 311 -23.65 12.11 -4.33
N ASP A 312 -23.78 10.83 -4.69
CA ASP A 312 -25.08 10.19 -4.79
C ASP A 312 -25.51 9.58 -3.45
N GLU A 313 -26.53 10.18 -2.82
CA GLU A 313 -27.22 9.66 -1.63
C GLU A 313 -28.55 8.98 -1.99
N TYR A 314 -29.09 9.26 -3.18
CA TYR A 314 -30.39 8.73 -3.59
C TYR A 314 -30.42 7.19 -3.64
N HIS A 315 -29.29 6.54 -3.99
CA HIS A 315 -29.18 5.08 -4.06
C HIS A 315 -28.51 4.44 -2.83
N SER A 316 -28.18 5.19 -1.78
CA SER A 316 -27.43 4.69 -0.62
C SER A 316 -28.10 5.06 0.69
N GLN A 317 -28.57 4.06 1.43
CA GLN A 317 -29.10 4.23 2.80
C GLN A 317 -28.02 4.00 3.88
N TRP A 318 -26.76 3.83 3.47
CA TRP A 318 -25.62 3.54 4.35
C TRP A 318 -24.61 4.69 4.32
N GLU A 319 -23.88 4.89 5.43
CA GLU A 319 -22.83 5.91 5.54
C GLU A 319 -23.28 7.31 5.09
N ASP A 320 -24.30 7.85 5.76
CA ASP A 320 -24.93 9.14 5.43
C ASP A 320 -23.93 10.32 5.42
N THR A 321 -24.05 11.23 4.45
CA THR A 321 -23.28 12.49 4.42
C THR A 321 -24.05 13.70 4.95
N LEU A 322 -25.33 13.54 5.25
CA LEU A 322 -26.26 14.64 5.55
C LEU A 322 -26.37 14.93 7.05
N ARG A 323 -26.48 13.91 7.90
CA ARG A 323 -26.66 14.11 9.34
C ARG A 323 -25.37 14.59 10.02
N PRO A 324 -25.35 15.78 10.63
CA PRO A 324 -24.15 16.33 11.22
C PRO A 324 -23.57 15.50 12.37
N LEU A 325 -22.24 15.40 12.40
CA LEU A 325 -21.50 15.02 13.59
C LEU A 325 -21.45 16.23 14.53
N ASP A 326 -22.48 16.41 15.36
CA ASP A 326 -22.69 17.58 16.24
C ASP A 326 -22.46 17.25 17.72
N THR A 327 -22.84 18.11 18.67
CA THR A 327 -22.67 17.84 20.10
C THR A 327 -23.86 17.10 20.74
N GLU A 328 -24.82 16.64 19.94
CA GLU A 328 -26.12 16.13 20.44
C GLU A 328 -26.41 14.69 20.02
N TRP A 329 -25.85 14.20 18.92
CA TRP A 329 -26.07 12.85 18.41
C TRP A 329 -24.90 11.89 18.69
N TYR A 330 -25.16 10.79 19.40
CA TYR A 330 -24.17 9.80 19.81
C TYR A 330 -24.50 8.38 19.31
N GLY A 331 -23.67 7.41 19.69
CA GLY A 331 -23.79 6.01 19.27
C GLY A 331 -23.08 5.70 17.96
N LEU A 332 -23.12 4.42 17.58
CA LEU A 332 -22.45 3.87 16.38
C LEU A 332 -22.70 4.70 15.12
N LEU A 333 -23.96 4.97 14.79
CA LEU A 333 -24.32 5.67 13.57
C LEU A 333 -23.88 7.15 13.57
N SER A 334 -23.62 7.74 14.74
CA SER A 334 -23.18 9.14 14.82
C SER A 334 -21.79 9.36 14.25
N THR A 335 -20.95 8.32 14.22
CA THR A 335 -19.57 8.40 13.75
C THR A 335 -19.26 7.43 12.61
N TYR A 336 -20.06 6.36 12.45
CA TYR A 336 -20.05 5.45 11.31
C TYR A 336 -20.90 6.02 10.15
N ASN A 337 -20.49 7.18 9.65
CA ASN A 337 -21.12 7.93 8.57
C ASN A 337 -20.07 8.78 7.84
N TYR A 338 -20.43 9.39 6.71
CA TYR A 338 -19.49 10.14 5.87
C TYR A 338 -19.60 11.66 6.00
N TYR A 339 -20.28 12.17 7.03
CA TYR A 339 -20.50 13.61 7.19
C TYR A 339 -19.18 14.40 7.18
N SER A 340 -18.22 14.02 8.02
CA SER A 340 -16.93 14.72 8.11
C SER A 340 -16.15 14.68 6.81
N TRP A 341 -16.18 13.55 6.10
CA TRP A 341 -15.55 13.41 4.79
C TRP A 341 -16.17 14.35 3.74
N ALA A 342 -17.50 14.39 3.65
CA ALA A 342 -18.21 15.24 2.71
C ALA A 342 -18.07 16.73 3.02
N GLN A 343 -18.06 17.13 4.31
CA GLN A 343 -17.77 18.52 4.68
C GLN A 343 -16.33 18.89 4.37
N TRP A 344 -15.39 18.00 4.67
CA TRP A 344 -13.98 18.26 4.41
C TRP A 344 -13.67 18.42 2.91
N LEU A 345 -14.30 17.62 2.05
CA LEU A 345 -14.19 17.79 0.60
C LEU A 345 -14.63 19.18 0.12
N LYS A 346 -15.58 19.85 0.80
CA LYS A 346 -16.02 21.21 0.43
C LYS A 346 -14.93 22.27 0.62
N TYR A 347 -13.92 22.01 1.46
CA TYR A 347 -12.77 22.90 1.57
C TYR A 347 -11.87 22.87 0.33
N HIS A 348 -11.99 21.86 -0.53
CA HIS A 348 -11.14 21.69 -1.71
C HIS A 348 -11.92 21.68 -3.04
N TYR A 349 -13.22 21.36 -3.01
CA TYR A 349 -14.06 21.17 -4.19
C TYR A 349 -15.45 21.78 -4.01
N THR A 350 -16.15 22.03 -5.12
CA THR A 350 -17.57 22.42 -5.08
C THR A 350 -18.44 21.17 -4.97
N VAL A 351 -18.85 20.80 -3.76
CA VAL A 351 -19.59 19.54 -3.49
C VAL A 351 -21.09 19.77 -3.38
N SER A 352 -21.86 18.91 -4.05
CA SER A 352 -23.33 18.81 -3.99
C SER A 352 -23.75 17.37 -3.73
N THR A 353 -24.94 17.16 -3.16
CA THR A 353 -25.50 15.84 -2.87
C THR A 353 -26.81 15.63 -3.64
N ASN A 354 -26.95 14.48 -4.29
CA ASN A 354 -28.20 14.05 -4.91
C ASN A 354 -28.98 13.17 -3.94
N THR A 355 -30.16 13.60 -3.51
CA THR A 355 -30.94 12.92 -2.46
C THR A 355 -32.30 12.40 -2.92
N ASN A 356 -32.75 12.78 -4.13
CA ASN A 356 -34.16 12.62 -4.51
C ASN A 356 -34.40 12.42 -6.01
N SER A 357 -33.34 12.31 -6.82
CA SER A 357 -33.46 12.26 -8.27
C SER A 357 -32.66 11.11 -8.85
N ILE A 358 -33.18 10.49 -9.89
CA ILE A 358 -32.42 9.52 -10.69
C ILE A 358 -31.24 10.20 -11.41
N LEU A 359 -30.20 9.45 -11.71
CA LEU A 359 -28.99 9.94 -12.38
C LEU A 359 -29.22 10.17 -13.89
N THR A 360 -29.69 11.37 -14.25
CA THR A 360 -29.89 11.78 -15.65
C THR A 360 -28.67 12.48 -16.24
N SER A 361 -28.56 12.51 -17.58
CA SER A 361 -27.50 13.28 -18.25
C SER A 361 -27.57 14.78 -17.96
N GLU A 362 -28.76 15.32 -17.71
CA GLU A 362 -28.94 16.73 -17.34
C GLU A 362 -28.33 17.01 -15.96
N LEU A 363 -28.68 16.19 -14.96
CA LEU A 363 -28.10 16.29 -13.62
C LEU A 363 -26.57 16.16 -13.66
N LEU A 364 -26.06 15.12 -14.33
CA LEU A 364 -24.63 14.84 -14.42
C LEU A 364 -23.84 15.91 -15.21
N SER A 365 -24.48 16.69 -16.08
CA SER A 365 -23.80 17.80 -16.79
C SER A 365 -23.36 18.94 -15.86
N THR A 366 -23.93 18.99 -14.66
CA THR A 366 -23.62 20.01 -13.65
C THR A 366 -22.39 19.67 -12.81
N SER A 367 -21.85 18.46 -12.93
CA SER A 367 -20.68 18.00 -12.18
C SER A 367 -19.51 17.64 -13.11
N ASP A 368 -18.31 17.60 -12.53
CA ASP A 368 -17.09 17.12 -13.15
C ASP A 368 -16.71 15.74 -12.60
N ILE A 369 -17.13 15.44 -11.36
CA ILE A 369 -16.92 14.17 -10.67
C ILE A 369 -18.26 13.69 -10.08
N LEU A 370 -18.57 12.41 -10.31
CA LEU A 370 -19.67 11.68 -9.67
C LEU A 370 -19.08 10.65 -8.69
N ILE A 371 -19.59 10.64 -7.46
CA ILE A 371 -19.24 9.66 -6.43
C ILE A 371 -20.45 8.77 -6.18
N LEU A 372 -20.30 7.47 -6.43
CA LEU A 372 -21.27 6.43 -6.06
C LEU A 372 -20.69 5.66 -4.88
N LYS A 373 -21.25 5.88 -3.69
CA LYS A 373 -20.86 5.19 -2.47
C LYS A 373 -21.88 4.12 -2.11
N CYS A 374 -21.40 2.92 -1.80
CA CYS A 374 -22.12 1.90 -1.02
C CYS A 374 -23.63 1.82 -1.35
N PRO A 375 -24.01 1.62 -2.63
CA PRO A 375 -25.40 1.67 -3.04
C PRO A 375 -26.18 0.51 -2.43
N THR A 376 -27.36 0.76 -1.88
CA THR A 376 -28.25 -0.26 -1.30
C THR A 376 -29.48 -0.51 -2.18
N GLU A 377 -29.56 0.17 -3.33
CA GLU A 377 -30.64 0.08 -4.29
C GLU A 377 -30.10 -0.04 -5.72
N SER A 378 -30.92 -0.59 -6.62
CA SER A 378 -30.55 -0.82 -8.02
C SER A 378 -30.66 0.43 -8.89
N TYR A 379 -29.83 0.50 -9.93
CA TYR A 379 -29.91 1.53 -10.96
C TYR A 379 -30.78 1.08 -12.13
N THR A 380 -31.52 2.02 -12.72
CA THR A 380 -32.24 1.80 -13.98
C THR A 380 -31.27 1.79 -15.17
N MET A 381 -31.70 1.23 -16.31
CA MET A 381 -30.87 1.21 -17.52
C MET A 381 -30.55 2.62 -18.02
N GLU A 382 -31.50 3.54 -17.88
CA GLU A 382 -31.35 4.94 -18.24
C GLU A 382 -30.24 5.63 -17.43
N GLU A 383 -30.13 5.30 -16.15
CA GLU A 383 -29.08 5.80 -15.25
C GLU A 383 -27.73 5.20 -15.59
N ILE A 384 -27.67 3.89 -15.81
CA ILE A 384 -26.44 3.20 -16.23
C ILE A 384 -25.89 3.83 -17.51
N ASP A 385 -26.76 4.07 -18.50
CA ASP A 385 -26.39 4.72 -19.76
C ASP A 385 -26.00 6.20 -19.58
N ALA A 386 -26.61 6.92 -18.64
CA ALA A 386 -26.26 8.30 -18.34
C ALA A 386 -24.88 8.40 -17.67
N VAL A 387 -24.59 7.54 -16.69
CA VAL A 387 -23.27 7.48 -16.02
C VAL A 387 -22.19 7.09 -17.02
N LYS A 388 -22.46 6.11 -17.88
CA LYS A 388 -21.52 5.71 -18.93
C LYS A 388 -21.19 6.87 -19.87
N ARG A 389 -22.21 7.59 -20.37
CA ARG A 389 -22.02 8.76 -21.24
C ARG A 389 -21.29 9.91 -20.52
N PHE A 390 -21.57 10.12 -19.24
CA PHE A 390 -20.87 11.10 -18.42
C PHE A 390 -19.36 10.82 -18.40
N VAL A 391 -18.95 9.57 -18.15
CA VAL A 391 -17.52 9.21 -18.18
C VAL A 391 -16.94 9.30 -19.59
N GLU A 392 -17.64 8.79 -20.63
CA GLU A 392 -17.18 8.86 -22.02
C GLU A 392 -16.85 10.29 -22.47
N THR A 393 -17.60 11.27 -21.98
CA THR A 393 -17.49 12.69 -22.35
C THR A 393 -16.54 13.51 -21.46
N GLY A 394 -15.89 12.92 -20.45
CA GLY A 394 -14.89 13.60 -19.62
C GLY A 394 -15.14 13.58 -18.11
N GLY A 395 -16.27 13.02 -17.67
CA GLY A 395 -16.62 12.86 -16.26
C GLY A 395 -15.64 11.96 -15.51
N GLY A 396 -15.39 12.30 -14.24
CA GLY A 396 -14.67 11.43 -13.30
C GLY A 396 -15.67 10.63 -12.48
N LEU A 397 -15.51 9.32 -12.37
CA LEU A 397 -16.40 8.45 -11.60
C LEU A 397 -15.61 7.81 -10.45
N TYR A 398 -16.06 8.03 -9.22
CA TYR A 398 -15.53 7.36 -8.04
C TYR A 398 -16.53 6.32 -7.54
N LEU A 399 -16.12 5.06 -7.51
CA LEU A 399 -16.90 3.91 -7.06
C LEU A 399 -16.32 3.41 -5.74
N ILE A 400 -17.12 3.43 -4.68
CA ILE A 400 -16.75 2.94 -3.35
C ILE A 400 -17.64 1.73 -3.04
N GLY A 401 -17.02 0.55 -2.98
CA GLY A 401 -17.65 -0.70 -2.58
C GLY A 401 -17.14 -1.14 -1.20
N ASP A 402 -17.61 -2.29 -0.75
CA ASP A 402 -17.27 -2.80 0.58
C ASP A 402 -17.17 -4.34 0.59
N HIS A 403 -16.82 -4.91 1.74
CA HIS A 403 -16.70 -6.34 1.96
C HIS A 403 -18.02 -7.10 1.79
N THR A 404 -17.89 -8.39 1.46
CA THR A 404 -18.92 -9.45 1.53
C THR A 404 -20.27 -9.19 0.84
N ASN A 405 -20.41 -8.12 0.06
CA ASN A 405 -21.69 -7.69 -0.52
C ASN A 405 -22.77 -7.45 0.54
N VAL A 406 -22.38 -6.95 1.72
CA VAL A 406 -23.32 -6.53 2.76
C VAL A 406 -24.31 -5.51 2.17
N PHE A 407 -25.58 -5.63 2.53
CA PHE A 407 -26.70 -4.85 1.97
C PHE A 407 -26.89 -4.92 0.43
N GLY A 408 -26.21 -5.85 -0.26
CA GLY A 408 -26.24 -5.94 -1.72
C GLY A 408 -25.33 -4.92 -2.43
N MET A 409 -24.45 -4.24 -1.71
CA MET A 409 -23.67 -3.10 -2.22
C MET A 409 -22.90 -3.39 -3.51
N ASN A 410 -22.10 -4.46 -3.50
CA ASN A 410 -21.31 -4.83 -4.67
C ASN A 410 -22.20 -5.29 -5.82
N THR A 411 -23.36 -5.89 -5.54
CA THR A 411 -24.33 -6.31 -6.56
C THR A 411 -24.87 -5.10 -7.33
N PHE A 412 -25.26 -4.04 -6.62
CA PHE A 412 -25.77 -2.82 -7.24
C PHE A 412 -24.65 -2.01 -7.89
N LEU A 413 -23.50 -1.87 -7.22
CA LEU A 413 -22.35 -1.14 -7.75
C LEU A 413 -21.78 -1.78 -9.03
N ASN A 414 -21.79 -3.12 -9.12
CA ASN A 414 -21.34 -3.86 -10.31
C ASN A 414 -22.21 -3.61 -11.56
N GLN A 415 -23.47 -3.16 -11.41
CA GLN A 415 -24.29 -2.75 -12.57
C GLN A 415 -23.64 -1.60 -13.35
N ILE A 416 -22.95 -0.71 -12.63
CA ILE A 416 -22.21 0.43 -13.17
C ILE A 416 -20.75 0.04 -13.45
N SER A 417 -20.05 -0.54 -12.47
CA SER A 417 -18.59 -0.74 -12.57
C SER A 417 -18.20 -1.71 -13.69
N GLU A 418 -19.01 -2.73 -13.96
CA GLU A 418 -18.70 -3.71 -15.01
C GLU A 418 -18.79 -3.11 -16.42
N GLN A 419 -19.52 -2.01 -16.62
CA GLN A 419 -19.53 -1.23 -17.88
C GLN A 419 -18.14 -0.68 -18.23
N PHE A 420 -17.31 -0.48 -17.21
CA PHE A 420 -15.94 0.00 -17.30
C PHE A 420 -14.91 -1.12 -17.14
N GLY A 421 -15.34 -2.37 -17.02
CA GLY A 421 -14.46 -3.53 -16.94
C GLY A 421 -13.95 -3.89 -15.55
N ILE A 422 -14.53 -3.32 -14.49
CA ILE A 422 -14.14 -3.55 -13.10
C ILE A 422 -15.26 -4.30 -12.37
N ARG A 423 -14.93 -5.37 -11.64
CA ARG A 423 -15.87 -6.08 -10.77
C ARG A 423 -15.38 -6.06 -9.32
N PHE A 424 -16.26 -5.69 -8.41
CA PHE A 424 -16.13 -5.88 -6.97
C PHE A 424 -16.53 -7.31 -6.61
N LYS A 425 -15.62 -8.06 -5.97
CA LYS A 425 -15.89 -9.44 -5.53
C LYS A 425 -16.71 -9.46 -4.24
N THR A 426 -17.26 -10.63 -3.93
CA THR A 426 -18.02 -10.89 -2.70
C THR A 426 -17.12 -11.60 -1.69
N ASP A 427 -16.12 -10.87 -1.21
CA ASP A 427 -15.11 -11.35 -0.28
C ASP A 427 -14.74 -10.29 0.77
N ALA A 428 -13.95 -10.70 1.76
CA ALA A 428 -13.38 -9.85 2.79
C ALA A 428 -11.87 -10.09 2.89
N THR A 429 -11.10 -9.03 2.97
CA THR A 429 -9.63 -9.09 3.01
C THR A 429 -9.08 -8.94 4.43
N TYR A 430 -8.06 -9.73 4.76
CA TYR A 430 -7.34 -9.67 6.03
C TYR A 430 -5.82 -9.80 5.81
N GLU A 431 -5.02 -9.40 6.80
CA GLU A 431 -3.58 -9.71 6.83
C GLU A 431 -3.37 -11.24 6.92
N LEU A 432 -2.59 -11.78 5.99
CA LEU A 432 -2.27 -13.19 5.90
C LEU A 432 -1.45 -13.63 7.12
N GLY A 433 -1.97 -14.63 7.85
CA GLY A 433 -1.31 -15.25 9.00
C GLY A 433 -1.76 -14.71 10.36
N THR A 434 -2.19 -13.45 10.45
CA THR A 434 -2.76 -12.87 11.69
C THR A 434 -4.28 -12.84 11.67
N GLY A 435 -4.90 -12.70 10.48
CA GLY A 435 -6.33 -12.46 10.34
C GLY A 435 -6.75 -11.05 10.77
N GLY A 436 -5.78 -10.16 11.04
CA GLY A 436 -6.04 -8.76 11.37
C GLY A 436 -6.36 -7.90 10.15
N LEU A 437 -6.52 -6.59 10.38
CA LEU A 437 -6.70 -5.62 9.30
C LEU A 437 -5.42 -5.52 8.46
N SER A 438 -5.57 -5.41 7.15
CA SER A 438 -4.43 -5.33 6.22
C SER A 438 -3.85 -3.91 6.15
N SER A 439 -2.55 -3.81 5.89
CA SER A 439 -1.87 -2.52 5.72
C SER A 439 -1.17 -2.47 4.37
N TYR A 440 -1.15 -1.30 3.74
CA TYR A 440 -0.42 -1.05 2.51
C TYR A 440 0.65 0.02 2.74
N HIS A 441 1.85 -0.26 2.24
CA HIS A 441 2.98 0.65 2.24
C HIS A 441 3.32 1.00 0.80
N THR A 442 3.38 2.29 0.52
CA THR A 442 3.64 2.76 -0.84
C THR A 442 5.12 2.69 -1.16
N ASP A 443 5.45 2.00 -2.25
CA ASP A 443 6.78 2.08 -2.86
C ASP A 443 6.88 3.37 -3.68
N SER A 444 7.71 4.31 -3.22
CA SER A 444 7.84 5.66 -3.81
C SER A 444 8.29 5.70 -5.28
N PHE A 445 8.80 4.59 -5.83
CA PHE A 445 9.32 4.55 -7.20
C PHE A 445 8.30 4.11 -8.26
N TRP A 446 7.20 3.44 -7.87
CA TRP A 446 6.26 2.82 -8.82
C TRP A 446 4.80 3.03 -8.47
N SER A 447 4.52 3.91 -7.52
CA SER A 447 3.17 4.17 -7.07
C SER A 447 2.35 4.90 -8.12
N HIS A 448 1.08 4.51 -8.21
CA HIS A 448 0.08 5.26 -8.98
C HIS A 448 -0.01 6.70 -8.45
N PRO A 449 -0.29 7.73 -9.29
CA PRO A 449 -0.36 9.13 -8.84
C PRO A 449 -1.24 9.36 -7.61
N VAL A 450 -2.35 8.62 -7.51
CA VAL A 450 -3.25 8.62 -6.34
C VAL A 450 -2.52 8.30 -5.03
N MET A 451 -1.53 7.41 -5.06
CA MET A 451 -0.78 6.96 -3.88
C MET A 451 0.48 7.79 -3.60
N ARG A 452 0.79 8.81 -4.42
CA ARG A 452 2.08 9.51 -4.38
C ARG A 452 2.41 10.12 -3.01
N HIS A 453 1.41 10.63 -2.30
CA HIS A 453 1.52 11.26 -0.98
C HIS A 453 0.89 10.43 0.14
N VAL A 454 0.71 9.13 -0.10
CA VAL A 454 0.17 8.18 0.87
C VAL A 454 1.29 7.25 1.30
N PRO A 455 2.07 7.56 2.35
CA PRO A 455 3.20 6.71 2.75
C PRO A 455 2.74 5.34 3.25
N LYS A 456 1.60 5.33 3.93
CA LYS A 456 0.97 4.17 4.54
C LYS A 456 -0.55 4.33 4.43
N PHE A 457 -1.24 3.24 4.21
CA PHE A 457 -2.69 3.18 4.16
C PHE A 457 -3.15 1.96 4.97
N GLN A 458 -3.96 2.19 5.99
CA GLN A 458 -4.54 1.10 6.77
C GLN A 458 -5.90 0.74 6.21
N PHE A 459 -6.13 -0.53 5.89
CA PHE A 459 -7.48 -0.95 5.57
C PHE A 459 -8.24 -1.21 6.86
N MET A 460 -9.55 -1.08 6.79
CA MET A 460 -10.47 -1.70 7.72
C MET A 460 -10.77 -3.09 7.15
N THR A 461 -11.94 -3.29 6.55
CA THR A 461 -12.26 -4.57 5.89
C THR A 461 -12.72 -4.30 4.47
N SER A 462 -11.84 -4.57 3.52
CA SER A 462 -12.09 -4.34 2.10
C SER A 462 -12.54 -5.62 1.39
N CYS A 463 -13.11 -5.49 0.19
CA CYS A 463 -13.18 -6.60 -0.79
C CYS A 463 -12.00 -6.54 -1.79
N THR A 464 -11.99 -7.44 -2.76
CA THR A 464 -11.04 -7.42 -3.88
C THR A 464 -11.70 -7.07 -5.22
N LEU A 465 -10.89 -6.59 -6.16
CA LEU A 465 -11.30 -6.25 -7.53
C LEU A 465 -10.78 -7.28 -8.53
N GLU A 466 -11.57 -7.53 -9.58
CA GLU A 466 -11.12 -8.28 -10.76
C GLU A 466 -11.56 -7.60 -12.07
N PRO A 467 -10.76 -7.70 -13.14
CA PRO A 467 -11.18 -7.27 -14.47
C PRO A 467 -12.23 -8.22 -15.05
N THR A 468 -13.26 -7.68 -15.71
CA THR A 468 -14.31 -8.51 -16.34
C THR A 468 -13.87 -9.18 -17.65
N SER A 469 -12.74 -8.77 -18.21
CA SER A 469 -12.20 -9.32 -19.46
C SER A 469 -10.69 -9.11 -19.57
N LEU A 470 -10.04 -9.85 -20.47
CA LEU A 470 -8.61 -9.66 -20.78
C LEU A 470 -8.32 -8.23 -21.28
N PHE A 471 -9.25 -7.63 -22.04
CA PHE A 471 -9.08 -6.27 -22.53
C PHE A 471 -9.14 -5.24 -21.38
N ALA A 472 -10.03 -5.45 -20.42
CA ALA A 472 -10.09 -4.64 -19.20
C ALA A 472 -8.78 -4.79 -18.39
N SER A 473 -8.31 -6.03 -18.20
CA SER A 473 -7.06 -6.32 -17.48
C SER A 473 -5.84 -5.58 -18.04
N VAL A 474 -5.72 -5.45 -19.36
CA VAL A 474 -4.58 -4.76 -19.99
C VAL A 474 -4.66 -3.23 -19.83
N ARG A 475 -5.86 -2.67 -19.67
CA ARG A 475 -6.08 -1.21 -19.56
C ARG A 475 -6.17 -0.71 -18.13
N MET A 476 -6.43 -1.60 -17.19
CA MET A 476 -6.59 -1.29 -15.78
C MET A 476 -5.29 -0.77 -15.20
N GLU A 477 -5.37 0.35 -14.48
CA GLU A 477 -4.28 0.97 -13.75
C GLU A 477 -4.34 0.48 -12.30
N ASN A 478 -3.26 -0.16 -11.83
CA ASN A 478 -3.17 -0.67 -10.46
C ASN A 478 -2.89 0.47 -9.49
N ILE A 479 -3.85 0.81 -8.61
CA ILE A 479 -3.64 1.82 -7.58
C ILE A 479 -3.06 1.16 -6.32
N ILE A 480 -3.74 0.15 -5.78
CA ILE A 480 -3.30 -0.62 -4.62
C ILE A 480 -3.39 -2.12 -4.94
N ILE A 481 -2.23 -2.76 -4.98
CA ILE A 481 -2.11 -4.22 -4.96
C ILE A 481 -1.68 -4.61 -3.55
N GLY A 482 -2.61 -5.16 -2.78
CA GLY A 482 -2.34 -5.75 -1.47
C GLY A 482 -1.32 -6.87 -1.58
N ASN A 483 -0.42 -6.98 -0.62
CA ASN A 483 0.51 -8.09 -0.45
C ASN A 483 0.35 -8.65 0.97
N GLN A 484 0.70 -9.92 1.18
CA GLN A 484 0.44 -10.59 2.46
C GLN A 484 -1.06 -10.44 2.86
N VAL A 485 -1.96 -10.51 1.87
CA VAL A 485 -3.40 -10.42 2.08
C VAL A 485 -4.03 -11.79 1.80
N ILE A 486 -5.04 -12.14 2.60
CA ILE A 486 -5.97 -13.23 2.33
C ILE A 486 -7.36 -12.65 2.04
N SER A 487 -8.03 -13.19 1.01
CA SER A 487 -9.41 -12.91 0.64
C SER A 487 -10.27 -14.12 1.00
N GLU A 488 -11.18 -13.91 1.94
CA GLU A 488 -12.17 -14.89 2.39
C GLU A 488 -13.50 -14.64 1.67
N PRO A 489 -14.10 -15.65 1.02
CA PRO A 489 -15.42 -15.49 0.41
C PRO A 489 -16.49 -15.21 1.48
N GLY A 490 -17.47 -14.35 1.16
CA GLY A 490 -18.61 -14.11 2.05
C GLY A 490 -19.47 -15.35 2.33
N THR A 491 -20.27 -15.31 3.40
CA THR A 491 -21.24 -16.37 3.76
C THR A 491 -22.58 -15.77 4.18
N TYR A 492 -23.71 -16.32 3.75
CA TYR A 492 -25.04 -15.86 4.17
C TYR A 492 -25.48 -16.40 5.54
N SER A 493 -24.58 -17.04 6.29
CA SER A 493 -24.86 -17.63 7.60
C SER A 493 -24.66 -16.67 8.77
N THR A 494 -24.16 -15.46 8.54
CA THR A 494 -23.85 -14.44 9.57
C THR A 494 -24.43 -13.09 9.19
N GLU A 495 -24.56 -12.17 10.15
CA GLU A 495 -25.26 -10.89 9.98
C GLU A 495 -24.61 -9.96 8.94
N ASN A 496 -23.27 -9.89 8.89
CA ASN A 496 -22.48 -9.08 7.94
C ASN A 496 -21.75 -9.92 6.88
N PHE A 497 -22.20 -11.17 6.75
CA PHE A 497 -21.66 -12.15 5.81
C PHE A 497 -20.17 -12.51 5.95
N PHE A 498 -19.55 -12.21 7.08
CA PHE A 498 -18.21 -12.70 7.43
C PHE A 498 -18.22 -14.18 7.79
N ARG A 499 -17.18 -14.91 7.39
CA ARG A 499 -16.95 -16.27 7.87
C ARG A 499 -16.36 -16.24 9.28
N GLU A 500 -16.67 -17.27 10.07
CA GLU A 500 -16.07 -17.44 11.41
C GLU A 500 -14.59 -17.86 11.33
N SER A 501 -14.21 -18.60 10.29
CA SER A 501 -12.83 -19.03 10.06
C SER A 501 -12.19 -18.16 8.99
N ILE A 502 -11.07 -17.55 9.37
CA ILE A 502 -10.14 -16.86 8.48
C ILE A 502 -9.06 -17.90 8.12
N ALA A 503 -8.78 -18.13 6.83
CA ALA A 503 -7.92 -19.19 6.26
C ALA A 503 -8.59 -20.53 5.90
N SER A 504 -9.65 -20.47 5.09
CA SER A 504 -10.24 -21.65 4.46
C SER A 504 -9.52 -22.06 3.14
N PRO A 505 -9.61 -23.32 2.67
CA PRO A 505 -8.88 -23.76 1.46
C PRO A 505 -9.39 -23.15 0.15
N ASP A 506 -10.61 -22.62 0.16
CA ASP A 506 -11.18 -21.84 -0.93
C ASP A 506 -10.77 -20.36 -0.89
N SER A 507 -10.11 -19.90 0.18
CA SER A 507 -9.56 -18.55 0.26
C SER A 507 -8.45 -18.31 -0.75
N GLU A 508 -8.40 -17.07 -1.23
CA GLU A 508 -7.39 -16.56 -2.13
C GLU A 508 -6.36 -15.78 -1.34
N TYR A 509 -5.06 -15.87 -1.66
CA TYR A 509 -4.03 -15.10 -0.95
C TYR A 509 -2.86 -14.73 -1.84
N GLY A 510 -2.11 -13.70 -1.44
CA GLY A 510 -0.94 -13.21 -2.16
C GLY A 510 -1.14 -11.78 -2.64
N TYR A 511 -1.03 -11.55 -3.95
CA TYR A 511 -1.24 -10.23 -4.54
C TYR A 511 -2.69 -10.08 -4.99
N LEU A 512 -3.43 -9.17 -4.34
CA LEU A 512 -4.85 -8.95 -4.59
C LEU A 512 -5.10 -7.47 -4.86
N LEU A 513 -5.93 -7.16 -5.85
CA LEU A 513 -6.23 -5.78 -6.22
C LEU A 513 -7.29 -5.21 -5.26
N GLN A 514 -6.96 -4.12 -4.55
CA GLN A 514 -7.87 -3.45 -3.58
C GLN A 514 -8.24 -2.02 -4.04
N ALA A 515 -7.52 -1.47 -5.02
CA ALA A 515 -7.89 -0.21 -5.66
C ALA A 515 -7.41 -0.18 -7.11
N ALA A 516 -8.27 0.27 -8.03
CA ALA A 516 -7.97 0.29 -9.46
C ALA A 516 -8.51 1.54 -10.14
N ALA A 517 -7.85 1.96 -11.21
CA ALA A 517 -8.31 3.02 -12.10
C ALA A 517 -8.49 2.52 -13.55
N MET A 518 -9.36 3.19 -14.29
CA MET A 518 -9.59 2.97 -15.72
C MET A 518 -9.76 4.31 -16.43
N LYS A 519 -9.01 4.51 -17.52
CA LYS A 519 -9.26 5.60 -18.48
C LYS A 519 -10.30 5.14 -19.49
N TYR A 520 -11.43 5.85 -19.59
CA TYR A 520 -12.55 5.48 -20.45
C TYR A 520 -13.08 6.69 -21.22
N GLY A 521 -12.99 6.64 -22.55
CA GLY A 521 -13.25 7.82 -23.38
C GLY A 521 -12.38 9.00 -22.95
N SER A 522 -12.99 10.17 -22.79
CA SER A 522 -12.34 11.37 -22.27
C SER A 522 -12.29 11.42 -20.74
N GLY A 523 -12.95 10.51 -20.02
CA GLY A 523 -13.05 10.49 -18.56
C GLY A 523 -12.29 9.37 -17.87
N ARG A 524 -12.48 9.26 -16.55
CA ARG A 524 -11.73 8.35 -15.68
C ARG A 524 -12.64 7.72 -14.64
N VAL A 525 -12.31 6.50 -14.26
CA VAL A 525 -13.00 5.75 -13.21
C VAL A 525 -11.97 5.33 -12.18
N VAL A 526 -12.29 5.48 -10.89
CA VAL A 526 -11.55 4.90 -9.77
C VAL A 526 -12.51 4.00 -9.00
N ALA A 527 -12.08 2.78 -8.70
CA ALA A 527 -12.78 1.82 -7.87
C ALA A 527 -11.95 1.54 -6.61
N PHE A 528 -12.61 1.61 -5.45
CA PHE A 528 -11.98 1.40 -4.14
C PHE A 528 -12.86 0.53 -3.25
N THR A 529 -12.25 -0.41 -2.53
CA THR A 529 -12.95 -1.58 -1.97
C THR A 529 -13.26 -1.53 -0.48
N ASP A 530 -12.93 -0.44 0.21
CA ASP A 530 -13.14 -0.28 1.65
C ASP A 530 -13.96 0.99 1.92
N SER A 531 -15.18 0.85 2.40
CA SER A 531 -16.00 2.03 2.70
C SER A 531 -15.67 2.61 4.08
N THR A 532 -15.25 1.77 5.03
CA THR A 532 -15.20 2.16 6.44
C THR A 532 -14.17 3.26 6.68
N VAL A 533 -13.08 3.30 5.90
CA VAL A 533 -11.99 4.29 6.03
C VAL A 533 -12.42 5.74 5.81
N PHE A 534 -13.58 6.00 5.17
CA PHE A 534 -14.13 7.35 5.01
C PHE A 534 -15.15 7.73 6.09
N SER A 535 -15.37 6.84 7.07
CA SER A 535 -16.22 7.14 8.21
C SER A 535 -15.64 8.25 9.08
N SER A 536 -16.51 9.11 9.62
CA SER A 536 -16.14 10.27 10.43
C SER A 536 -15.26 9.91 11.64
N PHE A 537 -15.37 8.69 12.18
CA PHE A 537 -14.50 8.25 13.28
C PHE A 537 -13.02 8.07 12.90
N CYS A 538 -12.69 7.85 11.62
CA CYS A 538 -11.30 7.52 11.23
C CYS A 538 -10.79 8.25 9.97
N MET A 539 -11.63 8.99 9.24
CA MET A 539 -11.24 9.67 7.99
C MET A 539 -9.99 10.55 8.11
N PHE A 540 -9.69 11.12 9.27
CA PHE A 540 -8.51 11.97 9.48
C PHE A 540 -7.29 11.24 10.05
N THR A 541 -7.20 9.93 9.80
CA THR A 541 -6.07 9.08 10.21
C THR A 541 -5.24 8.60 9.00
N ASP A 542 -4.26 7.73 9.28
CA ASP A 542 -3.29 7.06 8.38
C ASP A 542 -3.61 7.10 6.87
N GLY A 543 -3.27 8.21 6.22
CA GLY A 543 -3.23 8.33 4.77
C GLY A 543 -4.57 8.50 4.04
N TYR A 544 -5.71 8.43 4.72
CA TYR A 544 -7.04 8.54 4.08
C TYR A 544 -7.31 9.92 3.47
N PRO A 545 -6.96 11.05 4.11
CA PRO A 545 -7.08 12.37 3.49
C PRO A 545 -6.24 12.47 2.21
N SER A 546 -4.96 12.08 2.30
CA SER A 546 -4.06 12.10 1.15
C SER A 546 -4.54 11.22 -0.01
N PHE A 547 -5.05 10.02 0.31
CA PHE A 547 -5.63 9.12 -0.68
C PHE A 547 -6.85 9.73 -1.36
N THR A 548 -7.78 10.27 -0.57
CA THR A 548 -9.00 10.92 -1.10
C THR A 548 -8.62 12.05 -2.05
N LEU A 549 -7.77 12.99 -1.63
CA LEU A 549 -7.36 14.10 -2.50
C LEU A 549 -6.62 13.60 -3.75
N GLY A 550 -5.82 12.55 -3.64
CA GLY A 550 -5.16 11.90 -4.77
C GLY A 550 -6.16 11.32 -5.78
N VAL A 551 -7.21 10.64 -5.30
CA VAL A 551 -8.33 10.15 -6.13
C VAL A 551 -9.06 11.31 -6.80
N MET A 552 -9.44 12.33 -6.03
CA MET A 552 -10.20 13.47 -6.53
C MET A 552 -9.41 14.25 -7.58
N GLU A 553 -8.12 14.50 -7.35
CA GLU A 553 -7.24 15.17 -8.32
C GLU A 553 -7.05 14.34 -9.59
N TYR A 554 -6.91 13.02 -9.46
CA TYR A 554 -6.83 12.12 -10.63
C TYR A 554 -8.13 12.15 -11.46
N LEU A 555 -9.29 12.14 -10.79
CA LEU A 555 -10.61 12.17 -11.42
C LEU A 555 -11.00 13.57 -11.94
N ASN A 556 -10.43 14.64 -11.39
CA ASN A 556 -10.68 16.02 -11.79
C ASN A 556 -9.97 16.41 -13.11
N ARG A 557 -9.69 15.43 -13.97
CA ARG A 557 -9.00 15.65 -15.24
C ARG A 557 -9.65 14.92 -16.39
N THR A 558 -9.52 15.49 -17.59
CA THR A 558 -9.94 14.86 -18.85
C THR A 558 -8.74 14.25 -19.57
N ASN A 559 -8.93 13.07 -20.16
CA ASN A 559 -7.91 12.40 -20.93
C ASN A 559 -7.69 13.10 -22.28
N SER A 560 -6.42 13.21 -22.65
CA SER A 560 -5.95 13.64 -23.97
C SER A 560 -5.10 12.54 -24.59
N ILE A 561 -4.98 12.56 -25.93
CA ILE A 561 -3.98 11.76 -26.62
C ILE A 561 -2.62 12.43 -26.42
N SER A 562 -1.71 11.75 -25.72
CA SER A 562 -0.38 12.28 -25.53
C SER A 562 0.44 12.22 -26.81
N VAL A 563 0.67 13.39 -27.41
CA VAL A 563 1.59 13.55 -28.54
C VAL A 563 3.00 13.12 -28.13
N VAL A 564 3.37 13.33 -26.86
CA VAL A 564 4.66 12.93 -26.30
C VAL A 564 4.78 11.41 -26.26
N THR A 565 3.81 10.70 -25.68
CA THR A 565 3.84 9.23 -25.65
C THR A 565 3.84 8.63 -27.05
N LEU A 566 3.03 9.18 -27.97
CA LEU A 566 3.02 8.73 -29.37
C LEU A 566 4.40 8.92 -30.03
N ALA A 567 5.02 10.09 -29.85
CA ALA A 567 6.36 10.37 -30.37
C ALA A 567 7.41 9.41 -29.78
N LEU A 568 7.35 9.13 -28.48
CA LEU A 568 8.24 8.18 -27.81
C LEU A 568 8.09 6.76 -28.37
N VAL A 569 6.85 6.29 -28.59
CA VAL A 569 6.59 4.98 -29.23
C VAL A 569 7.14 4.95 -30.65
N CYS A 570 6.93 6.00 -31.45
CA CYS A 570 7.50 6.09 -32.80
C CYS A 570 9.03 6.05 -32.79
N ILE A 571 9.68 6.81 -31.89
CA ILE A 571 11.14 6.80 -31.72
C ILE A 571 11.63 5.40 -31.32
N SER A 572 10.92 4.72 -30.43
CA SER A 572 11.24 3.35 -30.01
C SER A 572 11.19 2.38 -31.19
N LEU A 573 10.13 2.41 -32.00
CA LEU A 573 9.97 1.55 -33.18
C LEU A 573 11.04 1.82 -34.25
N LEU A 574 11.35 3.09 -34.52
CA LEU A 574 12.41 3.47 -35.46
C LEU A 574 13.79 3.01 -34.98
N SER A 575 14.06 3.17 -33.68
CA SER A 575 15.31 2.73 -33.05
C SER A 575 15.45 1.20 -33.11
N LEU A 576 14.36 0.47 -32.87
CA LEU A 576 14.33 -1.00 -32.98
C LEU A 576 14.64 -1.47 -34.41
N PHE A 577 14.02 -0.84 -35.41
CA PHE A 577 14.26 -1.17 -36.82
C PHE A 577 15.71 -0.89 -37.22
N ALA A 578 16.23 0.29 -36.91
CA ALA A 578 17.62 0.67 -37.19
C ALA A 578 18.61 -0.28 -36.51
N LEU A 579 18.36 -0.61 -35.24
CA LEU A 579 19.16 -1.54 -34.46
C LEU A 579 19.16 -2.94 -35.08
N TYR A 580 18.01 -3.47 -35.48
CA TYR A 580 17.89 -4.77 -36.14
C TYR A 580 18.77 -4.84 -37.40
N VAL A 581 18.70 -3.83 -38.27
CA VAL A 581 19.50 -3.76 -39.51
C VAL A 581 21.00 -3.75 -39.20
N LEU A 582 21.41 -2.99 -38.18
CA LEU A 582 22.82 -2.80 -37.84
C LEU A 582 23.44 -4.03 -37.16
N VAL A 583 22.64 -4.70 -36.32
CA VAL A 583 23.11 -5.73 -35.39
C VAL A 583 22.88 -7.16 -35.90
N ARG A 584 22.15 -7.36 -37.01
CA ARG A 584 21.88 -8.68 -37.61
C ARG A 584 23.14 -9.54 -37.89
N THR A 585 24.30 -8.92 -38.05
CA THR A 585 25.59 -9.60 -38.29
C THR A 585 26.50 -9.66 -37.06
N THR A 586 26.09 -9.10 -35.92
CA THR A 586 26.87 -9.00 -34.69
C THR A 586 26.71 -10.26 -33.82
N LYS A 587 27.74 -10.62 -33.06
CA LYS A 587 27.68 -11.75 -32.11
C LYS A 587 26.69 -11.45 -30.98
N ARG A 588 25.83 -12.43 -30.65
CA ARG A 588 24.76 -12.32 -29.63
C ARG A 588 25.23 -11.78 -28.27
N ILE A 589 26.42 -12.17 -27.83
CA ILE A 589 26.97 -11.77 -26.54
C ILE A 589 27.30 -10.27 -26.48
N ILE A 590 27.71 -9.68 -27.60
CA ILE A 590 27.95 -8.23 -27.70
C ILE A 590 26.60 -7.49 -27.62
N ILE A 591 25.57 -8.00 -28.28
CA ILE A 591 24.20 -7.45 -28.21
C ILE A 591 23.68 -7.47 -26.77
N PHE A 592 23.84 -8.62 -26.09
CA PHE A 592 23.41 -8.78 -24.71
C PHE A 592 24.15 -7.83 -23.76
N TRP A 593 25.46 -7.70 -23.92
CA TRP A 593 26.27 -6.77 -23.13
C TRP A 593 25.84 -5.33 -23.34
N MET A 594 25.59 -4.94 -24.59
CA MET A 594 25.09 -3.61 -24.94
C MET A 594 23.69 -3.35 -24.40
N PHE A 595 22.80 -4.34 -24.45
CA PHE A 595 21.47 -4.25 -23.86
C PHE A 595 21.54 -4.02 -22.36
N LEU A 596 22.39 -4.78 -21.65
CA LEU A 596 22.60 -4.58 -20.21
C LEU A 596 23.16 -3.18 -19.91
N LEU A 597 24.23 -2.75 -20.60
CA LEU A 597 24.86 -1.45 -20.36
C LEU A 597 23.89 -0.28 -20.67
N ALA A 598 23.26 -0.31 -21.84
CA ALA A 598 22.35 0.74 -22.28
C ALA A 598 21.05 0.74 -21.48
N GLY A 599 20.52 -0.44 -21.17
CA GLY A 599 19.28 -0.60 -20.41
C GLY A 599 19.41 -0.14 -18.98
N LEU A 600 20.52 -0.48 -18.29
CA LEU A 600 20.77 0.01 -16.93
C LEU A 600 20.94 1.54 -16.88
N LEU A 601 21.66 2.13 -17.83
CA LEU A 601 21.77 3.59 -17.93
C LEU A 601 20.44 4.25 -18.23
N ALA A 602 19.71 3.74 -19.22
CA ALA A 602 18.41 4.29 -19.60
C ALA A 602 17.45 4.25 -18.42
N PHE A 603 17.36 3.10 -17.74
CA PHE A 603 16.52 2.95 -16.56
C PHE A 603 16.91 3.90 -15.42
N SER A 604 18.21 4.02 -15.12
CA SER A 604 18.71 4.90 -14.05
C SER A 604 18.42 6.39 -14.31
N ILE A 605 18.22 6.79 -15.56
CA ILE A 605 17.92 8.18 -15.94
C ILE A 605 16.40 8.38 -16.08
N VAL A 606 15.71 7.48 -16.77
CA VAL A 606 14.27 7.60 -17.07
C VAL A 606 13.44 7.58 -15.81
N THR A 607 13.70 6.66 -14.88
CA THR A 607 12.86 6.49 -13.69
C THR A 607 12.78 7.79 -12.86
N PRO A 608 13.89 8.40 -12.39
CA PRO A 608 13.79 9.65 -11.64
C PRO A 608 13.27 10.83 -12.48
N LEU A 609 13.56 10.86 -13.78
CA LEU A 609 13.06 11.90 -14.67
C LEU A 609 11.53 11.83 -14.82
N CYS A 610 10.97 10.65 -15.09
CA CYS A 610 9.53 10.45 -15.22
C CYS A 610 8.81 10.73 -13.89
N LEU A 611 9.39 10.31 -12.76
CA LEU A 611 8.85 10.65 -11.43
C LEU A 611 8.77 12.17 -11.23
N TYR A 612 9.86 12.90 -11.49
CA TYR A 612 9.90 14.36 -11.39
C TYR A 612 8.89 15.05 -12.34
N LEU A 613 8.78 14.57 -13.58
CA LEU A 613 7.85 15.12 -14.56
C LEU A 613 6.40 14.87 -14.18
N ASN A 614 6.08 13.66 -13.70
CA ASN A 614 4.74 13.31 -13.24
C ASN A 614 4.36 14.20 -12.05
N ASP A 615 5.24 14.36 -11.05
CA ASP A 615 5.02 15.23 -9.88
C ASP A 615 4.78 16.69 -10.26
N SER A 616 5.62 17.22 -11.14
CA SER A 616 5.51 18.62 -11.59
C SER A 616 4.21 18.88 -12.37
N SER A 617 3.61 17.83 -12.93
CA SER A 617 2.42 17.93 -13.77
C SER A 617 1.09 17.79 -12.99
N SER A 618 1.16 17.31 -11.75
CA SER A 618 0.02 17.14 -10.84
C SER A 618 0.36 17.65 -9.44
N PRO A 619 0.38 18.99 -9.22
CA PRO A 619 0.75 19.56 -7.94
C PRO A 619 -0.26 19.18 -6.86
N PHE A 620 0.25 18.81 -5.69
CA PHE A 620 -0.51 18.41 -4.51
C PHE A 620 -0.01 19.19 -3.27
N PRO A 621 -0.87 19.55 -2.29
CA PRO A 621 -2.33 19.34 -2.27
C PRO A 621 -3.09 20.25 -3.25
N PRO A 622 -4.32 19.87 -3.66
CA PRO A 622 -5.19 20.75 -4.44
C PRO A 622 -5.47 22.06 -3.67
N PRO A 623 -5.77 23.16 -4.38
CA PRO A 623 -5.99 24.45 -3.73
C PRO A 623 -7.20 24.40 -2.78
N THR A 624 -7.01 24.91 -1.57
CA THR A 624 -8.09 25.07 -0.59
C THR A 624 -8.97 26.26 -0.98
N LEU A 625 -10.28 26.03 -1.13
CA LEU A 625 -11.29 27.02 -1.49
C LEU A 625 -11.82 27.81 -0.29
N ALA A 626 -11.76 27.24 0.92
CA ALA A 626 -12.23 27.87 2.15
C ALA A 626 -11.35 27.48 3.36
N GLU A 627 -11.13 28.44 4.26
CA GLU A 627 -10.39 28.20 5.49
C GLU A 627 -11.16 27.27 6.43
N TYR A 628 -10.43 26.39 7.11
CA TYR A 628 -10.95 25.50 8.16
C TYR A 628 -9.96 25.49 9.32
N THR A 629 -10.46 25.22 10.53
CA THR A 629 -9.59 25.13 11.71
C THR A 629 -8.96 23.76 11.81
N HIS A 630 -7.63 23.71 11.71
CA HIS A 630 -6.84 22.49 11.80
C HIS A 630 -6.29 22.30 13.22
N VAL A 631 -6.55 21.13 13.81
CA VAL A 631 -6.08 20.74 15.14
C VAL A 631 -5.02 19.66 14.99
N CYS A 632 -3.78 19.95 15.38
CA CYS A 632 -2.68 19.01 15.30
C CYS A 632 -2.38 18.43 16.68
N PHE A 633 -2.40 17.11 16.78
CA PHE A 633 -1.91 16.37 17.93
C PHE A 633 -0.42 16.10 17.77
N ASP A 634 0.38 16.61 18.69
CA ASP A 634 1.83 16.51 18.66
C ASP A 634 2.30 15.15 19.20
N GLU A 635 2.77 14.25 18.34
CA GLU A 635 3.31 12.95 18.77
C GLU A 635 4.77 13.03 19.26
N GLU A 636 5.48 14.13 19.00
CA GLU A 636 6.88 14.28 19.42
C GLU A 636 7.00 14.34 20.94
N HIS A 637 6.16 15.16 21.59
CA HIS A 637 6.22 15.35 23.04
C HIS A 637 5.17 14.53 23.78
N SER A 638 4.01 14.27 23.17
CA SER A 638 2.87 13.61 23.83
C SER A 638 3.07 12.10 24.00
N SER A 639 2.60 11.57 25.13
CA SER A 639 2.49 10.13 25.38
C SER A 639 1.04 9.68 25.16
N ILE A 640 0.63 9.57 23.89
CA ILE A 640 -0.72 9.16 23.49
C ILE A 640 -0.71 8.08 22.42
N THR A 641 -1.79 7.31 22.39
CA THR A 641 -2.16 6.43 21.29
C THR A 641 -3.51 6.88 20.73
N ILE A 642 -3.68 6.87 19.41
CA ILE A 642 -4.97 7.07 18.75
C ILE A 642 -5.35 5.76 18.05
N SER A 643 -6.11 4.92 18.75
CA SER A 643 -6.62 3.65 18.20
C SER A 643 -8.12 3.76 17.91
N LEU A 644 -8.46 3.72 16.62
CA LEU A 644 -9.82 3.98 16.13
C LEU A 644 -10.39 2.74 15.42
N GLN A 645 -10.43 1.60 16.13
CA GLN A 645 -10.93 0.34 15.57
C GLN A 645 -12.43 0.10 15.88
N PRO A 646 -13.20 -0.48 14.95
CA PRO A 646 -14.60 -0.89 15.15
C PRO A 646 -14.83 -1.92 16.28
N ALA A 647 -13.78 -2.57 16.78
CA ALA A 647 -13.88 -3.66 17.74
C ALA A 647 -14.29 -3.13 19.14
N VAL A 648 -15.32 -3.77 19.69
CA VAL A 648 -16.05 -3.49 20.95
C VAL A 648 -15.19 -3.67 22.24
N GLY A 649 -13.88 -3.54 22.13
CA GLY A 649 -12.95 -3.63 23.25
C GLY A 649 -11.88 -2.56 23.13
N LEU A 650 -12.23 -1.31 23.38
CA LEU A 650 -11.23 -0.36 23.87
C LEU A 650 -10.65 -0.97 25.13
N GLY A 651 -9.39 -1.38 25.04
CA GLY A 651 -8.67 -1.94 26.16
C GLY A 651 -8.64 -0.95 27.32
N ASN A 652 -8.26 -1.44 28.49
CA ASN A 652 -7.94 -0.64 29.66
C ASN A 652 -6.67 0.22 29.46
N ASP A 653 -6.43 0.72 28.24
CA ASP A 653 -5.26 1.53 27.90
C ASP A 653 -5.56 2.98 28.25
N GLU A 654 -5.01 3.40 29.39
CA GLU A 654 -5.10 4.76 29.94
C GLU A 654 -4.44 5.81 29.04
N THR A 655 -3.72 5.39 27.99
CA THR A 655 -3.04 6.27 27.04
C THR A 655 -3.77 6.44 25.71
N ASN A 656 -4.96 5.83 25.53
CA ASN A 656 -5.75 6.01 24.31
C ASN A 656 -6.68 7.22 24.41
N TYR A 657 -6.59 8.12 23.42
CA TYR A 657 -7.37 9.37 23.33
C TYR A 657 -8.16 9.45 22.01
N GLY A 658 -8.59 8.31 21.47
CA GLY A 658 -9.29 8.24 20.20
C GLY A 658 -10.61 9.02 20.19
N THR A 659 -11.39 8.96 21.27
CA THR A 659 -12.66 9.69 21.37
C THR A 659 -12.45 11.19 21.42
N PHE A 660 -11.49 11.66 22.23
CA PHE A 660 -11.10 13.07 22.28
C PHE A 660 -10.63 13.57 20.89
N PHE A 661 -9.81 12.78 20.20
CA PHE A 661 -9.38 13.11 18.84
C PHE A 661 -10.56 13.30 17.88
N VAL A 662 -11.53 12.38 17.88
CA VAL A 662 -12.72 12.46 17.01
C VAL A 662 -13.67 13.58 17.44
N TRP A 663 -13.81 13.87 18.73
CA TRP A 663 -14.74 14.87 19.26
C TRP A 663 -14.35 16.31 18.90
N THR A 664 -13.08 16.57 18.56
CA THR A 664 -12.70 17.83 17.93
C THR A 664 -13.51 18.14 16.66
N GLN A 665 -13.94 17.12 15.92
CA GLN A 665 -14.76 17.30 14.72
C GLN A 665 -16.16 17.84 15.04
N ARG A 666 -16.71 17.53 16.23
CA ARG A 666 -18.04 17.97 16.67
C ARG A 666 -18.14 19.47 16.90
N VAL A 667 -17.00 20.15 17.07
CA VAL A 667 -16.91 21.62 17.16
C VAL A 667 -16.38 22.27 15.87
N GLY A 668 -16.35 21.52 14.76
CA GLY A 668 -15.99 22.03 13.44
C GLY A 668 -14.49 22.04 13.12
N CYS A 669 -13.65 21.40 13.94
CA CYS A 669 -12.23 21.27 13.67
C CYS A 669 -11.92 20.06 12.77
N ILE A 670 -10.78 20.12 12.10
CA ILE A 670 -10.19 18.99 11.36
C ILE A 670 -8.97 18.51 12.15
N PRO A 671 -8.99 17.31 12.75
CA PRO A 671 -7.84 16.81 13.49
C PRO A 671 -6.78 16.19 12.58
N SER A 672 -5.52 16.16 13.02
CA SER A 672 -4.45 15.35 12.43
C SER A 672 -3.39 14.97 13.46
N LEU A 673 -2.62 13.93 13.16
CA LEU A 673 -1.45 13.50 13.93
C LEU A 673 -0.18 13.95 13.23
N GLN A 674 0.70 14.63 13.96
CA GLN A 674 1.97 15.14 13.45
C GLN A 674 3.12 14.56 14.27
N LYS A 675 4.17 14.08 13.59
CA LYS A 675 5.30 13.39 14.23
C LYS A 675 6.28 14.34 14.90
N THR A 676 6.25 15.61 14.51
CA THR A 676 7.15 16.64 15.00
C THR A 676 6.39 17.92 15.33
N LEU A 677 6.84 18.63 16.35
CA LEU A 677 6.30 19.92 16.75
C LEU A 677 6.41 20.95 15.63
N ARG A 678 7.47 20.85 14.82
CA ARG A 678 7.66 21.70 13.65
C ARG A 678 6.55 21.52 12.61
N GLU A 679 6.12 20.28 12.35
CA GLU A 679 5.01 19.98 11.45
C GLU A 679 3.67 20.44 12.04
N SER A 680 3.47 20.24 13.35
CA SER A 680 2.32 20.75 14.11
C SER A 680 2.18 22.27 13.97
N ILE A 681 3.27 23.02 14.16
CA ILE A 681 3.29 24.49 14.04
C ILE A 681 3.10 24.96 12.58
N ALA A 682 3.64 24.21 11.61
CA ALA A 682 3.56 24.59 10.21
C ALA A 682 2.15 24.44 9.63
N THR A 683 1.33 23.55 10.19
CA THR A 683 0.04 23.16 9.62
C THR A 683 -1.16 23.42 10.53
N GLY A 684 -0.99 23.46 11.84
CA GLY A 684 -2.09 23.55 12.81
C GLY A 684 -2.41 24.98 13.23
N ASP A 685 -3.70 25.28 13.36
CA ASP A 685 -4.20 26.48 14.04
C ASP A 685 -4.26 26.29 15.56
N ILE A 686 -4.44 25.03 15.99
CA ILE A 686 -4.41 24.59 17.38
C ILE A 686 -3.46 23.39 17.48
N ILE A 687 -2.55 23.43 18.44
CA ILE A 687 -1.67 22.30 18.79
C ILE A 687 -2.15 21.71 20.11
N ILE A 688 -2.34 20.40 20.14
CA ILE A 688 -2.73 19.66 21.34
C ILE A 688 -1.56 18.78 21.77
N MET A 689 -1.12 18.95 23.01
CA MET A 689 -0.11 18.14 23.68
C MET A 689 -0.75 17.44 24.87
N ILE A 690 -0.65 16.12 24.95
CA ILE A 690 -1.26 15.32 26.02
C ILE A 690 -0.18 14.47 26.68
N ASN A 691 -0.05 14.58 28.00
CA ASN A 691 0.93 13.84 28.80
C ASN A 691 2.34 13.97 28.21
N PRO A 692 2.92 15.19 28.18
CA PRO A 692 4.23 15.39 27.60
C PRO A 692 5.30 14.62 28.40
N ILE A 693 6.13 13.83 27.72
CA ILE A 693 7.21 13.02 28.33
C ILE A 693 8.59 13.28 27.74
N GLN A 694 8.67 13.91 26.56
CA GLN A 694 9.94 14.31 25.97
C GLN A 694 10.35 15.71 26.46
N PRO A 695 11.63 15.95 26.70
CA PRO A 695 12.11 17.25 27.16
C PRO A 695 11.98 18.30 26.06
N PHE A 696 11.65 19.54 26.44
CA PHE A 696 11.54 20.66 25.51
C PHE A 696 12.89 21.37 25.41
N ASN A 697 13.48 21.39 24.21
CA ASN A 697 14.74 22.08 23.99
C ASN A 697 14.52 23.60 23.74
N GLU A 698 15.60 24.40 23.78
CA GLU A 698 15.51 25.85 23.57
C GLU A 698 14.88 26.24 22.22
N THR A 699 15.07 25.41 21.18
CA THR A 699 14.48 25.64 19.87
C THR A 699 12.96 25.43 19.90
N ASP A 700 12.49 24.41 20.61
CA ASP A 700 11.06 24.11 20.74
C ASP A 700 10.34 25.25 21.46
N ILE A 701 10.91 25.76 22.55
CA ILE A 701 10.37 26.90 23.28
C ILE A 701 10.32 28.16 22.41
N GLN A 702 11.36 28.42 21.62
CA GLN A 702 11.38 29.55 20.68
C GLN A 702 10.32 29.41 19.59
N LEU A 703 10.12 28.19 19.06
CA LEU A 703 9.09 27.90 18.06
C LEU A 703 7.69 28.11 18.63
N LEU A 704 7.40 27.58 19.83
CA LEU A 704 6.12 27.76 20.52
C LEU A 704 5.85 29.23 20.86
N THR A 705 6.86 29.95 21.35
CA THR A 705 6.74 31.38 21.66
C THR A 705 6.38 32.16 20.40
N THR A 706 7.11 31.94 19.31
CA THR A 706 6.84 32.59 18.02
C THR A 706 5.44 32.24 17.50
N TYR A 707 5.05 30.97 17.61
CA TYR A 707 3.75 30.48 17.19
C TYR A 707 2.61 31.19 17.94
N LEU A 708 2.67 31.25 19.28
CA LEU A 708 1.72 31.97 20.12
C LEU A 708 1.70 33.47 19.79
N GLU A 709 2.86 34.12 19.61
CA GLU A 709 2.93 35.54 19.23
C GLU A 709 2.33 35.84 17.85
N THR A 710 2.31 34.84 16.95
CA THR A 710 1.67 34.94 15.63
C THR A 710 0.17 34.65 15.63
N GLY A 711 -0.41 34.31 16.79
CA GLY A 711 -1.84 33.98 16.92
C GLY A 711 -2.15 32.49 17.00
N GLY A 712 -1.12 31.65 17.01
CA GLY A 712 -1.25 30.21 17.22
C GLY A 712 -1.80 29.87 18.61
N ARG A 713 -2.35 28.67 18.74
CA ARG A 713 -3.06 28.25 19.95
C ARG A 713 -2.55 26.90 20.41
N VAL A 714 -2.26 26.74 21.70
CA VAL A 714 -1.74 25.50 22.29
C VAL A 714 -2.63 25.06 23.43
N LEU A 715 -3.07 23.81 23.42
CA LEU A 715 -3.75 23.13 24.52
C LEU A 715 -2.80 22.06 25.07
N LEU A 716 -2.38 22.21 26.32
CA LEU A 716 -1.55 21.23 27.02
C LEU A 716 -2.40 20.54 28.10
N LEU A 717 -2.55 19.23 27.99
CA LEU A 717 -3.18 18.38 29.00
C LEU A 717 -2.12 17.53 29.69
N ASP A 718 -2.24 17.38 31.01
CA ASP A 718 -1.38 16.49 31.78
C ASP A 718 -2.12 15.82 32.93
N SER A 719 -1.57 14.72 33.43
CA SER A 719 -2.18 13.88 34.47
C SER A 719 -1.22 13.58 35.59
N ILE A 720 -1.76 13.34 36.79
CA ILE A 720 -0.98 12.78 37.90
C ILE A 720 -0.45 11.37 37.58
N THR A 721 -1.12 10.64 36.69
CA THR A 721 -0.68 9.33 36.19
C THR A 721 0.55 9.45 35.28
N ASN A 722 0.82 10.64 34.69
CA ASN A 722 2.03 10.92 33.93
C ASN A 722 3.23 11.21 34.85
N THR A 723 3.76 10.15 35.47
CA THR A 723 4.90 10.26 36.41
C THR A 723 6.20 10.76 35.78
N ALA A 724 6.32 10.74 34.44
CA ALA A 724 7.48 11.21 33.70
C ALA A 724 7.24 12.58 33.04
N SER A 725 6.26 13.35 33.53
CA SER A 725 5.86 14.61 32.91
C SER A 725 7.00 15.61 32.76
N THR A 726 7.16 16.12 31.54
CA THR A 726 8.03 17.26 31.20
C THR A 726 7.24 18.56 31.01
N ALA A 727 5.93 18.58 31.31
CA ALA A 727 5.05 19.73 31.08
C ALA A 727 5.58 21.03 31.67
N ASN A 728 6.13 20.97 32.89
CA ASN A 728 6.67 22.14 33.59
C ASN A 728 7.91 22.75 32.93
N GLU A 729 8.66 21.99 32.12
CA GLU A 729 9.77 22.52 31.32
C GLU A 729 9.26 23.47 30.22
N CYS A 730 8.10 23.16 29.61
CA CYS A 730 7.44 24.05 28.67
C CYS A 730 6.71 25.20 29.40
N LEU A 731 5.83 24.86 30.33
CA LEU A 731 4.92 25.81 30.99
C LEU A 731 5.66 26.89 31.78
N GLY A 732 6.80 26.57 32.41
CA GLY A 732 7.59 27.51 33.19
C GLY A 732 8.09 28.71 32.37
N ASN A 733 8.32 28.54 31.06
CA ASN A 733 8.69 29.62 30.15
C ASN A 733 7.55 30.61 29.88
N PHE A 734 6.31 30.22 30.19
CA PHE A 734 5.10 31.01 30.01
C PHE A 734 4.46 31.45 31.35
N GLY A 735 5.18 31.26 32.47
CA GLY A 735 4.72 31.63 33.81
C GLY A 735 3.59 30.76 34.36
N LEU A 736 3.49 29.51 33.87
CA LEU A 736 2.53 28.51 34.30
C LEU A 736 3.26 27.32 34.94
N TRP A 737 2.66 26.69 35.94
CA TRP A 737 3.19 25.48 36.57
C TRP A 737 2.09 24.51 36.98
N LEU A 738 2.36 23.21 36.86
CA LEU A 738 1.57 22.14 37.44
C LEU A 738 2.09 21.79 38.83
N THR A 739 1.19 21.71 39.80
CA THR A 739 1.49 21.35 41.19
C THR A 739 0.66 20.16 41.65
N THR A 740 1.27 19.24 42.39
CA THR A 740 0.60 18.08 42.95
C THR A 740 -0.05 18.39 44.30
N ASN A 741 -1.32 18.03 44.45
CA ASN A 741 -2.11 18.13 45.67
C ASN A 741 -2.55 16.74 46.15
N THR A 742 -2.74 16.55 47.46
CA THR A 742 -2.97 15.22 48.08
C THR A 742 -4.33 15.10 48.78
N ASN A 743 -5.33 15.93 48.45
CA ASN A 743 -6.63 15.96 49.14
C ASN A 743 -7.77 15.43 48.25
N ASP A 744 -8.69 14.59 48.75
CA ASP A 744 -9.83 14.08 47.93
C ASP A 744 -10.82 15.20 47.60
N GLN A 745 -11.15 15.44 46.32
CA GLN A 745 -12.22 16.37 45.90
C GLN A 745 -12.85 16.08 44.52
N ALA A 746 -14.05 16.61 44.32
CA ALA A 746 -14.80 16.56 43.07
C ALA A 746 -14.66 17.85 42.23
N LEU A 747 -14.78 17.72 40.90
CA LEU A 747 -14.71 18.83 39.91
C LEU A 747 -16.07 19.52 39.74
N PHE A 748 -16.11 20.86 39.59
CA PHE A 748 -17.36 21.62 39.39
C PHE A 748 -17.29 22.64 38.25
N PHE A 749 -18.42 22.89 37.60
CA PHE A 749 -18.58 23.97 36.63
C PHE A 749 -18.76 25.32 37.32
N ASN A 750 -17.92 26.31 37.01
CA ASN A 750 -18.17 27.69 37.41
C ASN A 750 -19.02 28.39 36.35
N ARG A 751 -20.35 28.20 36.39
CA ARG A 751 -21.29 29.06 35.64
C ARG A 751 -21.59 30.29 36.49
N SER A 752 -21.38 31.47 35.92
CA SER A 752 -21.69 32.74 36.56
C SER A 752 -23.10 32.77 37.16
N ASN A 753 -23.16 33.05 38.47
CA ASN A 753 -24.30 33.54 39.25
C ASN A 753 -25.60 32.72 39.31
N ASN A 754 -25.60 31.40 39.14
CA ASN A 754 -26.72 30.58 39.64
C ASN A 754 -26.24 29.28 40.30
N ARG A 755 -26.58 29.13 41.58
CA ARG A 755 -26.14 28.10 42.54
C ARG A 755 -26.70 26.70 42.27
N ASN A 756 -26.39 26.11 41.12
CA ASN A 756 -26.51 24.67 40.92
C ASN A 756 -25.18 24.17 40.35
N GLU A 757 -24.22 23.89 41.23
CA GLU A 757 -22.91 23.33 40.92
C GLU A 757 -23.07 21.83 40.61
N THR A 758 -22.89 21.42 39.35
CA THR A 758 -22.90 20.01 38.94
C THR A 758 -21.48 19.44 38.99
N SER A 759 -21.31 18.34 39.71
CA SER A 759 -20.03 17.61 39.83
C SER A 759 -19.70 16.87 38.53
N ILE A 760 -18.48 17.01 38.01
CA ILE A 760 -18.02 16.47 36.71
C ILE A 760 -17.24 15.15 36.89
N GLY A 761 -16.91 14.77 38.13
CA GLY A 761 -16.21 13.51 38.44
C GLY A 761 -15.44 13.57 39.76
N ASN A 762 -14.98 12.39 40.21
CA ASN A 762 -14.03 12.27 41.31
C ASN A 762 -12.61 12.38 40.75
N ILE A 763 -11.79 13.27 41.29
CA ILE A 763 -10.37 13.34 40.94
C ILE A 763 -9.63 12.30 41.78
N THR A 764 -8.76 11.52 41.17
CA THR A 764 -7.83 10.62 41.86
C THR A 764 -6.97 11.41 42.85
N THR A 765 -6.67 10.85 44.02
CA THR A 765 -5.68 11.41 44.95
C THR A 765 -4.37 10.64 44.89
N PRO A 766 -3.22 11.33 44.75
CA PRO A 766 -3.04 12.76 44.52
C PRO A 766 -3.58 13.25 43.16
N TYR A 767 -3.76 14.56 42.98
CA TYR A 767 -4.18 15.21 41.72
C TYR A 767 -3.29 16.41 41.37
N LEU A 768 -3.41 16.92 40.14
CA LEU A 768 -2.74 18.13 39.68
C LEU A 768 -3.66 19.35 39.75
N SER A 769 -3.08 20.52 40.05
CA SER A 769 -3.69 21.83 39.81
C SER A 769 -2.73 22.73 39.03
N VAL A 770 -3.28 23.72 38.33
CA VAL A 770 -2.49 24.69 37.58
C VAL A 770 -2.29 25.98 38.40
N VAL A 771 -1.06 26.49 38.42
CA VAL A 771 -0.68 27.77 39.02
C VAL A 771 -0.29 28.73 37.91
N GLY A 772 -0.88 29.93 37.92
CA GLY A 772 -0.71 30.95 36.88
C GLY A 772 -1.85 30.97 35.87
N GLY A 773 -1.84 31.97 34.99
CA GLY A 773 -2.88 32.16 33.99
C GLY A 773 -4.23 32.61 34.55
N LYS A 774 -5.19 32.86 33.67
CA LYS A 774 -6.57 33.18 34.05
C LYS A 774 -7.34 31.87 34.26
N PRO A 775 -7.91 31.61 35.45
CA PRO A 775 -8.66 30.38 35.69
C PRO A 775 -9.95 30.36 34.87
N LEU A 776 -10.23 29.23 34.23
CA LEU A 776 -11.45 28.93 33.48
C LEU A 776 -12.34 27.93 34.22
N LEU A 777 -11.74 26.88 34.79
CA LEU A 777 -12.44 25.89 35.61
C LEU A 777 -11.67 25.68 36.93
N THR A 778 -12.41 25.59 38.03
CA THR A 778 -11.87 25.43 39.39
C THR A 778 -12.60 24.33 40.14
N ASN A 779 -11.94 23.68 41.10
CA ASN A 779 -12.60 22.77 42.04
C ASN A 779 -13.29 23.52 43.20
N GLU A 780 -13.89 22.80 44.16
CA GLU A 780 -14.59 23.38 45.33
C GLU A 780 -13.69 24.28 46.20
N LYS A 781 -12.38 24.04 46.18
CA LYS A 781 -11.38 24.82 46.94
C LYS A 781 -10.85 26.03 46.17
N ASN A 782 -11.44 26.38 45.03
CA ASN A 782 -10.97 27.41 44.11
C ASN A 782 -9.56 27.13 43.54
N GLU A 783 -9.14 25.88 43.49
CA GLU A 783 -7.90 25.50 42.81
C GLU A 783 -8.17 25.35 41.32
N THR A 784 -7.27 25.87 40.49
CA THR A 784 -7.45 25.92 39.04
C THR A 784 -7.18 24.57 38.39
N MET A 785 -8.14 24.07 37.64
CA MET A 785 -8.05 22.81 36.88
C MET A 785 -7.86 23.09 35.39
N VAL A 786 -8.43 24.19 34.89
CA VAL A 786 -8.19 24.69 33.54
C VAL A 786 -7.87 26.18 33.61
N CYS A 787 -6.77 26.61 32.99
CA CYS A 787 -6.39 28.01 32.88
C CYS A 787 -6.07 28.40 31.44
N MET A 788 -6.13 29.70 31.15
CA MET A 788 -5.73 30.26 29.85
C MET A 788 -4.83 31.48 30.04
N THR A 789 -3.81 31.59 29.18
CA THR A 789 -2.94 32.76 29.03
C THR A 789 -3.02 33.23 27.58
N GLU A 790 -3.23 34.53 27.38
CA GLU A 790 -3.31 35.15 26.05
C GLU A 790 -2.02 35.91 25.71
N PHE A 791 -1.58 35.78 24.47
CA PHE A 791 -0.38 36.43 23.92
C PHE A 791 -0.82 37.43 22.86
N ILE A 792 -0.95 38.70 23.26
CA ILE A 792 -1.48 39.76 22.41
C ILE A 792 -0.34 40.45 21.67
N ASN A 793 -0.29 40.29 20.35
CA ASN A 793 0.62 41.04 19.49
C ASN A 793 -0.08 42.28 18.94
N THR A 794 0.09 43.42 19.63
CA THR A 794 -0.53 44.69 19.26
C THR A 794 -0.11 45.23 17.90
N THR A 795 1.03 44.79 17.36
CA THR A 795 1.54 45.23 16.05
C THR A 795 0.87 44.49 14.90
N LYS A 796 0.55 43.21 15.08
CA LYS A 796 -0.09 42.36 14.07
C LYS A 796 -1.60 42.21 14.27
N GLY A 797 -2.14 42.63 15.42
CA GLY A 797 -3.55 42.46 15.77
C GLY A 797 -3.94 41.00 16.00
N THR A 798 -2.97 40.14 16.32
CA THR A 798 -3.17 38.70 16.55
C THR A 798 -3.12 38.38 18.03
N THR A 799 -3.94 37.42 18.46
CA THR A 799 -3.98 36.93 19.85
C THR A 799 -3.75 35.43 19.84
N GLY A 800 -2.60 34.99 20.37
CA GLY A 800 -2.34 33.58 20.63
C GLY A 800 -2.88 33.16 21.99
N LYS A 801 -3.09 31.86 22.17
CA LYS A 801 -3.66 31.30 23.41
C LYS A 801 -2.89 30.07 23.86
N LEU A 802 -2.48 30.03 25.12
CA LEU A 802 -2.00 28.83 25.79
C LEU A 802 -3.01 28.43 26.85
N LEU A 803 -3.62 27.27 26.68
CA LEU A 803 -4.61 26.71 27.60
C LEU A 803 -4.05 25.44 28.21
N VAL A 804 -4.17 25.30 29.52
CA VAL A 804 -3.64 24.16 30.27
C VAL A 804 -4.78 23.51 31.04
N ALA A 805 -4.93 22.21 30.91
CA ALA A 805 -6.01 21.45 31.54
C ALA A 805 -5.47 20.23 32.30
N VAL A 806 -5.98 20.02 33.51
CA VAL A 806 -5.78 18.82 34.33
C VAL A 806 -7.13 18.35 34.86
N ASP A 807 -7.40 17.05 34.98
CA ASP A 807 -6.53 15.90 34.70
C ASP A 807 -6.77 15.35 33.27
N SER A 808 -5.71 15.16 32.47
CA SER A 808 -5.80 14.57 31.13
C SER A 808 -6.42 13.17 31.13
N TYR A 809 -6.25 12.36 32.18
CA TYR A 809 -6.83 11.03 32.29
C TYR A 809 -8.36 11.05 32.15
N THR A 810 -9.00 12.16 32.57
CA THR A 810 -10.43 12.45 32.40
C THR A 810 -10.89 12.35 30.94
N PHE A 811 -10.00 12.67 30.00
CA PHE A 811 -10.27 12.68 28.56
C PHE A 811 -9.74 11.43 27.84
N SER A 812 -9.30 10.40 28.58
CA SER A 812 -8.94 9.11 27.99
C SER A 812 -10.18 8.30 27.61
N ASP A 813 -10.03 7.38 26.66
CA ASP A 813 -11.09 6.47 26.22
C ASP A 813 -11.60 5.56 27.35
N VAL A 814 -10.79 5.36 28.42
CA VAL A 814 -11.21 4.62 29.62
C VAL A 814 -12.41 5.29 30.30
N LEU A 815 -12.43 6.62 30.36
CA LEU A 815 -13.51 7.38 30.99
C LEU A 815 -14.52 7.90 29.97
N MET A 816 -14.04 8.36 28.81
CA MET A 816 -14.90 8.85 27.73
C MET A 816 -15.69 7.72 27.05
N GLY A 817 -15.28 6.46 27.17
CA GLY A 817 -15.77 5.39 26.31
C GLY A 817 -15.19 5.51 24.92
N GLY A 818 -15.76 4.74 23.98
CA GLY A 818 -15.34 4.78 22.59
C GLY A 818 -16.15 5.71 21.72
N VAL A 819 -15.65 5.91 20.50
CA VAL A 819 -16.29 6.72 19.46
C VAL A 819 -17.71 6.26 19.07
N PHE A 820 -18.12 5.04 19.45
CA PHE A 820 -19.46 4.49 19.24
C PHE A 820 -20.33 4.46 20.51
N THR A 821 -19.81 4.94 21.64
CA THR A 821 -20.50 4.92 22.92
C THR A 821 -21.69 5.88 22.91
N GLU A 822 -22.82 5.40 23.42
CA GLU A 822 -23.93 6.25 23.86
C GLU A 822 -23.60 6.73 25.29
N PRO A 823 -23.36 8.03 25.50
CA PRO A 823 -22.86 8.50 26.78
C PRO A 823 -23.91 8.42 27.87
N ASN A 824 -23.48 7.97 29.06
CA ASN A 824 -24.24 8.22 30.29
C ASN A 824 -24.11 9.69 30.73
N GLU A 825 -24.81 10.07 31.80
CA GLU A 825 -24.81 11.45 32.32
C GLU A 825 -23.41 11.98 32.65
N GLN A 826 -22.56 11.14 33.25
CA GLN A 826 -21.18 11.50 33.59
C GLN A 826 -20.34 11.72 32.33
N GLN A 827 -20.38 10.78 31.37
CA GLN A 827 -19.67 10.91 30.09
C GLN A 827 -20.13 12.16 29.32
N ARG A 828 -21.43 12.49 29.37
CA ARG A 828 -21.94 13.70 28.73
C ARG A 828 -21.37 14.97 29.35
N LEU A 829 -21.15 15.00 30.66
CA LEU A 829 -20.45 16.11 31.33
C LEU A 829 -18.99 16.21 30.89
N LEU A 830 -18.30 15.08 30.72
CA LEU A 830 -16.93 15.06 30.20
C LEU A 830 -16.86 15.64 28.78
N TYR A 831 -17.74 15.19 27.88
CA TYR A 831 -17.80 15.68 26.51
C TYR A 831 -18.11 17.17 26.44
N ASN A 832 -19.07 17.65 27.25
CA ASN A 832 -19.39 19.08 27.32
C ASN A 832 -18.21 19.91 27.85
N THR A 833 -17.38 19.34 28.73
CA THR A 833 -16.17 19.99 29.24
C THR A 833 -15.11 20.10 28.15
N GLU A 834 -14.89 19.04 27.38
CA GLU A 834 -14.02 19.06 26.20
C GLU A 834 -14.48 20.12 25.19
N PHE A 835 -15.77 20.12 24.81
CA PHE A 835 -16.30 21.09 23.86
C PHE A 835 -16.17 22.52 24.38
N PHE A 836 -16.34 22.74 25.68
CA PHE A 836 -16.11 24.05 26.29
C PHE A 836 -14.65 24.49 26.13
N VAL A 837 -13.70 23.62 26.47
CA VAL A 837 -12.25 23.90 26.33
C VAL A 837 -11.89 24.22 24.88
N LEU A 838 -12.39 23.44 23.92
CA LEU A 838 -12.12 23.67 22.50
C LEU A 838 -12.76 24.98 22.00
N ASN A 839 -13.98 25.31 22.44
CA ASN A 839 -14.63 26.56 22.05
C ASN A 839 -13.90 27.80 22.60
N GLU A 840 -13.35 27.75 23.82
CA GLU A 840 -12.51 28.83 24.35
C GLU A 840 -11.24 29.05 23.50
N MET A 841 -10.67 27.97 22.95
CA MET A 841 -9.59 28.06 21.99
C MET A 841 -10.05 28.71 20.68
N LEU A 842 -11.24 28.36 20.18
CA LEU A 842 -11.76 28.85 18.90
C LEU A 842 -12.10 30.34 18.90
N ASN A 843 -12.61 30.87 20.02
CA ASN A 843 -12.99 32.29 20.17
C ASN A 843 -11.85 33.24 19.74
N LYS A 844 -12.12 34.12 18.77
CA LYS A 844 -11.14 35.09 18.25
C LYS A 844 -11.03 36.34 19.11
#